data_AF-A0A8E2FAN2-F1
#
_entry.id   AF-A0A8E2FAN2-F1
#
_cell.length_a   1.000
_cell.length_b   1.000
_cell.length_c   1.000
_cell.angle_alpha   90.00
_cell.angle_beta   90.00
_cell.angle_gamma   90.00
#
_symmetry.space_group_name_H-M   'P 1'
#
loop_
_entity.id
_entity.type
_entity.pdbx_description
1 polymer ?
#
loop_
_entity_poly.entity_id
_entity_poly.type
_entity_poly.pdbx_seq_one_letter_code
_entity_poly.pdbx_strand_id
1 'polypeptide(L)'
;MNTNDSSTVSKQSVTKLYYPNELDFYQPFVKRFRRRNPLINRGYWLRMQAIEIVVRKFLEEDTRKEKVVINLGCGYDPLPFQFWHKYSSICNHTTFVDVDYPRLMSKKRDFILTSSLFRESLLGEKSCMPEPPVLLQNKRYVALGCDLRDLELLEKVLKRELDITNRSVLFVAEVSITYMGVEEADSLVRWASSFSDARFCLLEQYLPDGPGHPFAQTMIRHFEKLGTPLQGISKYPRLQDQHRRFVDAGWPAVHVQTLWQLWANSEYISQDQRLALDLVEPFDEWEEFALFSGHYFLLVARNSPGGVEQVDVTPTNDGALDDTFWNNIPSTHNSPELESSYAACFGQDSGSRRRFGAAFTTGHGIVTCHGGLGAQTRLTTADSYSKTRIESNKGSKLLEGPPTKEAYMCHTITTINNKYALMVGGRTSPNHANSDCWYFEDGIWKPAEALEPARFRHCAVQVRVAHEDSATEGILIFGGKTSSGLILDEWRIWEPNRGWCHVPCKGGRPPARYGASMAAFGEPMTATTRGVLTGGMTSDGRLISDIWEWELRSDQGIVIFCNDRSKHISPICAELSYPRFGANLVPFGKDLLLIGGVTKNRIISVKEELLIIRLRQSIEVERLDLLSNSRPRPLLVGSCAVSISDHEVFLVGGGAVCFSMGSFWNLGFFEIAERDGKSLWHRTLTNEKEGFCKSGNSMSRATKGRKTENLSKELSSEQLPKPPSPKTIQRIRIKSPDDFLDLLRVSEPAVLEGLDIGPCVHLWSPEYLEEMIGSDRSVVVHSCTTDRMTFQEKNFSYIKKPFGEFIWGVARGEKCYLRTLSASQPTRQPTKLGEDFPGISQDFILPPLLVPVAENMHSSPLRVSGPVTLWLHYDVLANVLCQIRGTKTIRLYPPSDVTYLDFPPGGSSSNIDVFAAEDAALEKTHPYDANLSPGDILFIPPMWPHTATPTDGMSVAVNVFFHNLDHGYAPGKDVYGNRDLQAYENGRRDVERIFMSFQGLPVDVGRFYLERLAAELEAKAKSFGI
;
A
#
# COMPACT_ATOMS: atom_id res chain seq x y z
N MET A 1 -20.55 5.55 12.67
CA MET A 1 -20.34 4.09 12.88
C MET A 1 -19.11 3.55 12.15
N ASN A 2 -18.84 3.92 10.89
CA ASN A 2 -17.70 3.34 10.14
C ASN A 2 -16.29 3.78 10.62
N THR A 3 -16.17 4.90 11.34
CA THR A 3 -14.88 5.37 11.92
C THR A 3 -14.38 4.44 13.03
N ASN A 4 -15.28 3.97 13.90
CA ASN A 4 -14.99 3.00 14.95
C ASN A 4 -14.44 1.68 14.36
N ASP A 5 -15.11 1.11 13.36
CA ASP A 5 -14.68 -0.15 12.76
C ASP A 5 -13.30 -0.03 12.09
N SER A 6 -13.02 1.11 11.43
CA SER A 6 -11.72 1.37 10.79
C SER A 6 -10.57 1.45 11.81
N SER A 7 -10.80 2.15 12.93
CA SER A 7 -9.81 2.28 14.01
C SER A 7 -9.59 0.94 14.73
N THR A 8 -10.67 0.20 15.03
CA THR A 8 -10.62 -1.12 15.68
C THR A 8 -9.81 -2.12 14.85
N VAL A 9 -10.03 -2.16 13.53
CA VAL A 9 -9.24 -3.03 12.63
C VAL A 9 -7.76 -2.64 12.63
N SER A 10 -7.44 -1.36 12.70
CA SER A 10 -6.06 -0.88 12.69
C SER A 10 -5.35 -1.17 14.03
N LYS A 11 -6.04 -0.98 15.17
CA LYS A 11 -5.57 -1.38 16.50
C LYS A 11 -5.37 -2.91 16.60
N GLN A 12 -6.29 -3.72 16.05
CA GLN A 12 -6.11 -5.18 15.97
C GLN A 12 -4.87 -5.57 15.15
N SER A 13 -4.63 -4.88 14.01
CA SER A 13 -3.44 -5.12 13.19
C SER A 13 -2.16 -4.89 13.99
N VAL A 14 -2.13 -3.83 14.82
CA VAL A 14 -1.01 -3.57 15.74
C VAL A 14 -0.88 -4.68 16.77
N THR A 15 -1.94 -5.01 17.50
CA THR A 15 -1.88 -6.02 18.58
C THR A 15 -1.38 -7.36 18.06
N LYS A 16 -1.86 -7.83 16.91
CA LYS A 16 -1.41 -9.09 16.32
C LYS A 16 0.05 -9.12 15.89
N LEU A 17 0.60 -7.99 15.47
CA LEU A 17 1.95 -7.92 14.90
C LEU A 17 2.99 -7.52 15.95
N TYR A 18 2.70 -6.50 16.74
CA TYR A 18 3.63 -5.88 17.68
C TYR A 18 3.54 -6.47 19.09
N TYR A 19 2.43 -7.13 19.42
CA TYR A 19 2.21 -7.75 20.73
C TYR A 19 1.77 -9.22 20.59
N PRO A 20 2.55 -10.07 19.88
CA PRO A 20 2.13 -11.45 19.57
C PRO A 20 1.97 -12.35 20.81
N ASN A 21 2.59 -11.98 21.93
CA ASN A 21 2.55 -12.71 23.19
C ASN A 21 1.47 -12.19 24.16
N GLU A 22 0.75 -11.13 23.78
CA GLU A 22 -0.34 -10.58 24.58
C GLU A 22 -1.70 -11.06 24.08
N LEU A 23 -2.70 -11.00 24.95
CA LEU A 23 -4.07 -11.30 24.56
C LEU A 23 -4.64 -10.26 23.58
N ASP A 24 -5.17 -10.73 22.44
CA ASP A 24 -5.79 -9.87 21.43
C ASP A 24 -7.23 -9.53 21.81
N PHE A 25 -7.38 -8.53 22.69
CA PHE A 25 -8.70 -8.00 23.09
C PHE A 25 -9.47 -7.30 21.96
N TYR A 26 -8.85 -7.02 20.80
CA TYR A 26 -9.60 -6.49 19.64
C TYR A 26 -10.23 -7.62 18.80
N GLN A 27 -9.76 -8.87 18.96
CA GLN A 27 -10.23 -10.02 18.18
C GLN A 27 -11.75 -10.22 18.19
N PRO A 28 -12.46 -10.10 19.33
CA PRO A 28 -13.90 -10.33 19.34
C PRO A 28 -14.71 -9.28 18.55
N PHE A 29 -14.16 -8.07 18.38
CA PHE A 29 -14.83 -6.98 17.67
C PHE A 29 -14.59 -7.00 16.16
N VAL A 30 -13.61 -7.78 15.67
CA VAL A 30 -13.22 -7.81 14.26
C VAL A 30 -13.51 -9.16 13.63
N LYS A 31 -14.53 -9.20 12.76
CA LYS A 31 -14.98 -10.43 12.07
C LYS A 31 -13.88 -11.16 11.30
N ARG A 32 -13.00 -10.42 10.62
CA ARG A 32 -11.89 -10.96 9.82
C ARG A 32 -10.68 -10.08 9.98
N PHE A 33 -9.57 -10.68 10.40
CA PHE A 33 -8.29 -10.00 10.51
C PHE A 33 -7.90 -9.34 9.19
N ARG A 34 -7.52 -8.06 9.24
CA ARG A 34 -7.01 -7.30 8.11
C ARG A 34 -5.74 -6.56 8.53
N ARG A 35 -4.60 -7.08 8.09
CA ARG A 35 -3.30 -6.39 8.26
C ARG A 35 -3.33 -5.03 7.58
N ARG A 36 -2.80 -4.00 8.24
CA ARG A 36 -2.48 -2.69 7.66
C ARG A 36 -1.02 -2.63 7.22
N ASN A 37 -0.70 -1.63 6.39
CA ASN A 37 0.68 -1.39 5.98
C ASN A 37 1.54 -0.91 7.18
N PRO A 38 2.88 -1.01 7.08
CA PRO A 38 3.78 -0.62 8.17
C PRO A 38 3.56 0.81 8.69
N LEU A 39 3.33 1.78 7.78
CA LEU A 39 3.01 3.16 8.12
C LEU A 39 1.80 3.28 9.05
N ILE A 40 0.68 2.65 8.69
CA ILE A 40 -0.54 2.70 9.49
C ILE A 40 -0.33 1.96 10.81
N ASN A 41 0.32 0.79 10.81
CA ASN A 41 0.58 0.06 12.05
C ASN A 41 1.45 0.88 13.01
N ARG A 42 2.56 1.46 12.56
CA ARG A 42 3.45 2.28 13.40
C ARG A 42 2.74 3.53 13.92
N GLY A 43 1.90 4.16 13.09
CA GLY A 43 1.06 5.29 13.52
C GLY A 43 0.04 4.91 14.59
N TYR A 44 -0.65 3.78 14.43
CA TYR A 44 -1.59 3.29 15.44
C TYR A 44 -0.89 2.77 16.70
N TRP A 45 0.29 2.17 16.57
CA TRP A 45 1.13 1.80 17.71
C TRP A 45 1.48 3.02 18.55
N LEU A 46 1.96 4.10 17.91
CA LEU A 46 2.27 5.36 18.58
C LEU A 46 1.03 5.97 19.25
N ARG A 47 -0.12 5.95 18.58
CA ARG A 47 -1.40 6.43 19.11
C ARG A 47 -1.84 5.61 20.34
N MET A 48 -1.72 4.29 20.30
CA MET A 48 -2.03 3.41 21.45
C MET A 48 -1.07 3.66 22.62
N GLN A 49 0.23 3.78 22.35
CA GLN A 49 1.25 4.10 23.36
C GLN A 49 0.98 5.46 24.03
N ALA A 50 0.59 6.48 23.26
CA ALA A 50 0.26 7.79 23.80
C ALA A 50 -0.86 7.74 24.86
N ILE A 51 -1.96 7.04 24.56
CA ILE A 51 -3.06 6.85 25.51
C ILE A 51 -2.63 5.98 26.70
N GLU A 52 -1.94 4.87 26.44
CA GLU A 52 -1.46 3.94 27.47
C GLU A 52 -0.56 4.64 28.50
N ILE A 53 0.37 5.49 28.05
CA ILE A 53 1.27 6.25 28.94
C ILE A 53 0.48 7.20 29.83
N VAL A 54 -0.49 7.94 29.30
CA VAL A 54 -1.28 8.89 30.10
C VAL A 54 -2.13 8.18 31.14
N VAL A 55 -2.82 7.11 30.75
CA VAL A 55 -3.64 6.31 31.67
C VAL A 55 -2.74 5.68 32.73
N ARG A 56 -1.60 5.09 32.36
CA ARG A 56 -0.66 4.49 33.31
C ARG A 56 -0.14 5.52 34.33
N LYS A 57 0.32 6.69 33.87
CA LYS A 57 0.78 7.77 34.77
C LYS A 57 -0.33 8.17 35.76
N PHE A 58 -1.56 8.37 35.28
CA PHE A 58 -2.69 8.67 36.16
C PHE A 58 -2.95 7.56 37.18
N LEU A 59 -2.84 6.28 36.80
CA LEU A 59 -3.01 5.15 37.72
C LEU A 59 -1.86 5.00 38.72
N GLU A 60 -0.66 5.48 38.39
CA GLU A 60 0.51 5.51 39.28
C GLU A 60 0.52 6.72 40.24
N GLU A 61 -0.16 7.82 39.92
CA GLU A 61 -0.25 9.03 40.78
C GLU A 61 -0.82 8.74 42.18
N ASP A 62 -0.17 9.16 43.27
CA ASP A 62 -0.76 9.06 44.61
C ASP A 62 -1.78 10.18 44.84
N THR A 63 -3.05 9.91 44.57
CA THR A 63 -4.14 10.88 44.77
C THR A 63 -4.84 10.74 46.12
N ARG A 64 -4.55 9.67 46.89
CA ARG A 64 -5.26 9.28 48.12
C ARG A 64 -6.79 9.12 47.97
N LYS A 65 -7.30 9.10 46.74
CA LYS A 65 -8.70 8.89 46.37
C LYS A 65 -8.80 7.68 45.45
N GLU A 66 -9.96 7.03 45.46
CA GLU A 66 -10.25 6.03 44.43
C GLU A 66 -10.33 6.70 43.04
N LYS A 67 -9.88 6.00 42.01
CA LYS A 67 -9.70 6.53 40.66
C LYS A 67 -10.82 6.08 39.72
N VAL A 68 -11.17 6.96 38.79
CA VAL A 68 -12.12 6.66 37.71
C VAL A 68 -11.52 7.06 36.38
N VAL A 69 -11.49 6.14 35.41
CA VAL A 69 -11.08 6.43 34.03
C VAL A 69 -12.32 6.40 33.14
N ILE A 70 -12.68 7.53 32.54
CA ILE A 70 -13.87 7.68 31.70
C ILE A 70 -13.43 7.82 30.24
N ASN A 71 -13.70 6.80 29.43
CA ASN A 71 -13.43 6.78 28.01
C ASN A 71 -14.63 7.34 27.23
N LEU A 72 -14.49 8.57 26.74
CA LEU A 72 -15.52 9.35 26.07
C LEU A 72 -15.51 9.04 24.57
N GLY A 73 -16.58 8.42 24.07
CA GLY A 73 -16.64 7.92 22.70
C GLY A 73 -15.74 6.70 22.53
N CYS A 74 -15.84 5.77 23.48
CA CYS A 74 -14.93 4.63 23.61
C CYS A 74 -14.96 3.67 22.43
N GLY A 75 -15.99 3.70 21.58
CA GLY A 75 -16.13 2.74 20.49
C GLY A 75 -16.03 1.30 20.98
N TYR A 76 -15.25 0.47 20.29
CA TYR A 76 -14.90 -0.89 20.74
C TYR A 76 -13.53 -0.97 21.42
N ASP A 77 -13.00 0.13 21.95
CA ASP A 77 -11.70 0.13 22.61
C ASP A 77 -11.73 -0.74 23.88
N PRO A 78 -10.87 -1.76 24.02
CA PRO A 78 -10.83 -2.66 25.17
C PRO A 78 -9.86 -2.19 26.25
N LEU A 79 -9.57 -0.89 26.33
CA LEU A 79 -8.62 -0.28 27.25
C LEU A 79 -8.71 -0.83 28.69
N PRO A 80 -9.90 -0.98 29.33
CA PRO A 80 -9.99 -1.51 30.68
C PRO A 80 -9.40 -2.93 30.82
N PHE A 81 -9.70 -3.79 29.84
CA PHE A 81 -9.28 -5.19 29.83
C PHE A 81 -7.78 -5.34 29.61
N GLN A 82 -7.23 -4.50 28.71
CA GLN A 82 -5.79 -4.44 28.49
C GLN A 82 -5.05 -4.02 29.77
N PHE A 83 -5.57 -3.01 30.48
CA PHE A 83 -4.97 -2.53 31.72
C PHE A 83 -5.06 -3.55 32.85
N TRP A 84 -6.18 -4.26 33.01
CA TRP A 84 -6.24 -5.34 34.02
C TRP A 84 -5.31 -6.50 33.70
N HIS A 85 -5.08 -6.79 32.42
CA HIS A 85 -4.18 -7.86 31.99
C HIS A 85 -2.71 -7.48 32.20
N LYS A 86 -2.30 -6.28 31.78
CA LYS A 86 -0.89 -5.83 31.81
C LYS A 86 -0.47 -5.21 33.14
N TYR A 87 -1.38 -4.48 33.79
CA TYR A 87 -1.09 -3.57 34.89
C TYR A 87 -2.04 -3.80 36.07
N SER A 88 -2.29 -5.06 36.41
CA SER A 88 -3.27 -5.46 37.45
C SER A 88 -3.04 -4.78 38.81
N SER A 89 -1.78 -4.62 39.24
CA SER A 89 -1.42 -4.05 40.53
C SER A 89 -1.85 -2.59 40.72
N ILE A 90 -1.71 -1.76 39.69
CA ILE A 90 -2.09 -0.33 39.73
C ILE A 90 -3.58 -0.11 39.44
N CYS A 91 -4.31 -1.14 39.01
CA CYS A 91 -5.74 -1.08 38.72
C CYS A 91 -6.65 -1.37 39.93
N ASN A 92 -6.11 -1.79 41.07
CA ASN A 92 -6.91 -2.33 42.20
C ASN A 92 -7.96 -1.36 42.77
N HIS A 93 -7.69 -0.06 42.76
CA HIS A 93 -8.59 0.99 43.26
C HIS A 93 -9.12 1.89 42.14
N THR A 94 -9.39 1.28 40.99
CA THR A 94 -9.82 1.98 39.78
C THR A 94 -11.11 1.39 39.21
N THR A 95 -12.03 2.28 38.87
CA THR A 95 -13.21 1.95 38.06
C THR A 95 -13.07 2.54 36.66
N PHE A 96 -13.21 1.71 35.63
CA PHE A 96 -13.25 2.16 34.24
C PHE A 96 -14.70 2.38 33.79
N VAL A 97 -14.94 3.44 33.05
CA VAL A 97 -16.26 3.80 32.50
C VAL A 97 -16.13 3.99 31.00
N ASP A 98 -16.82 3.17 30.24
CA ASP A 98 -16.91 3.31 28.79
C ASP A 98 -18.23 4.00 28.42
N VAL A 99 -18.14 5.11 27.69
CA VAL A 99 -19.29 5.91 27.26
C VAL A 99 -19.29 6.02 25.74
N ASP A 100 -20.40 5.66 25.11
CA ASP A 100 -20.66 5.89 23.68
C ASP A 100 -22.17 5.86 23.43
N TYR A 101 -22.60 6.11 22.19
CA TYR A 101 -24.01 6.07 21.80
C TYR A 101 -24.68 4.75 22.24
N PRO A 102 -25.93 4.79 22.72
CA PRO A 102 -26.62 3.62 23.27
C PRO A 102 -26.56 2.38 22.37
N ARG A 103 -26.73 2.57 21.05
CA ARG A 103 -26.68 1.48 20.06
C ARG A 103 -25.30 0.85 19.91
N LEU A 104 -24.22 1.64 20.03
CA LEU A 104 -22.85 1.14 19.94
C LEU A 104 -22.49 0.39 21.22
N MET A 105 -22.83 0.95 22.38
CA MET A 105 -22.57 0.33 23.68
C MET A 105 -23.35 -0.97 23.89
N SER A 106 -24.57 -1.07 23.35
CA SER A 106 -25.33 -2.32 23.36
C SER A 106 -24.59 -3.43 22.61
N LYS A 107 -24.02 -3.13 21.44
CA LYS A 107 -23.19 -4.09 20.69
C LYS A 107 -21.90 -4.44 21.44
N LYS A 108 -21.20 -3.44 22.00
CA LYS A 108 -19.97 -3.66 22.79
C LYS A 108 -20.23 -4.61 23.95
N ARG A 109 -21.31 -4.38 24.70
CA ARG A 109 -21.78 -5.26 25.78
C ARG A 109 -22.01 -6.68 25.28
N ASP A 110 -22.70 -6.86 24.16
CA ASP A 110 -23.00 -8.20 23.63
C ASP A 110 -21.70 -8.96 23.29
N PHE A 111 -20.70 -8.29 22.70
CA PHE A 111 -19.38 -8.88 22.48
C PHE A 111 -18.66 -9.24 23.80
N ILE A 112 -18.72 -8.36 24.79
CA ILE A 112 -18.14 -8.58 26.12
C ILE A 112 -18.75 -9.82 26.79
N LEU A 113 -20.08 -9.98 26.73
CA LEU A 113 -20.79 -11.08 27.39
C LEU A 113 -20.66 -12.42 26.66
N THR A 114 -20.45 -12.41 25.34
CA THR A 114 -20.34 -13.62 24.51
C THR A 114 -18.92 -14.16 24.40
N SER A 115 -17.90 -13.32 24.53
CA SER A 115 -16.50 -13.74 24.43
C SER A 115 -15.94 -14.24 25.77
N SER A 116 -15.34 -15.43 25.78
CA SER A 116 -14.65 -15.98 26.96
C SER A 116 -13.49 -15.08 27.42
N LEU A 117 -12.82 -14.40 26.48
CA LEU A 117 -11.67 -13.54 26.73
C LEU A 117 -11.98 -12.40 27.71
N PHE A 118 -13.13 -11.75 27.52
CA PHE A 118 -13.57 -10.67 28.42
C PHE A 118 -14.18 -11.22 29.70
N ARG A 119 -14.92 -12.33 29.60
CA ARG A 119 -15.51 -12.97 30.77
C ARG A 119 -14.46 -13.35 31.80
N GLU A 120 -13.36 -13.98 31.42
CA GLU A 120 -12.28 -14.32 32.35
C GLU A 120 -11.69 -13.08 33.05
N SER A 121 -11.57 -11.96 32.32
CA SER A 121 -11.11 -10.68 32.89
C SER A 121 -12.15 -10.02 33.82
N LEU A 122 -13.45 -10.29 33.62
CA LEU A 122 -14.58 -9.71 34.35
C LEU A 122 -15.08 -10.58 35.53
N LEU A 123 -14.97 -11.90 35.46
CA LEU A 123 -15.71 -12.88 36.28
C LEU A 123 -15.18 -13.06 37.72
N GLY A 124 -14.28 -12.21 38.20
CA GLY A 124 -13.94 -12.16 39.63
C GLY A 124 -15.12 -11.68 40.51
N GLU A 125 -16.11 -10.99 39.94
CA GLU A 125 -17.27 -10.43 40.67
C GLU A 125 -18.58 -10.59 39.87
N LYS A 126 -19.73 -10.66 40.56
CA LYS A 126 -21.07 -10.72 39.96
C LYS A 126 -21.37 -9.42 39.20
N SER A 127 -21.38 -9.45 37.87
CA SER A 127 -21.85 -8.33 37.04
C SER A 127 -23.37 -8.16 37.15
N CYS A 128 -23.83 -6.92 37.36
CA CYS A 128 -25.24 -6.54 37.28
C CYS A 128 -25.57 -6.04 35.87
N MET A 129 -26.83 -6.22 35.45
CA MET A 129 -27.41 -5.69 34.23
C MET A 129 -28.50 -4.68 34.63
N PRO A 130 -28.14 -3.41 34.88
CA PRO A 130 -29.11 -2.39 35.28
C PRO A 130 -30.03 -2.01 34.11
N GLU A 131 -31.04 -1.18 34.40
CA GLU A 131 -31.84 -0.56 33.34
C GLU A 131 -31.01 0.52 32.60
N PRO A 132 -31.29 0.75 31.29
CA PRO A 132 -30.68 1.86 30.55
C PRO A 132 -30.79 3.18 31.32
N PRO A 133 -29.76 4.04 31.27
CA PRO A 133 -28.66 4.03 30.30
C PRO A 133 -27.44 3.16 30.67
N VAL A 134 -27.39 2.57 31.88
CA VAL A 134 -26.28 1.70 32.30
C VAL A 134 -26.53 0.29 31.78
N LEU A 135 -25.64 -0.21 30.91
CA LEU A 135 -25.85 -1.46 30.18
C LEU A 135 -25.12 -2.66 30.78
N LEU A 136 -24.06 -2.41 31.55
CA LEU A 136 -23.29 -3.43 32.27
C LEU A 136 -22.52 -2.75 33.41
N GLN A 137 -22.51 -3.36 34.59
CA GLN A 137 -21.82 -2.79 35.76
C GLN A 137 -21.25 -3.86 36.68
N ASN A 138 -20.03 -3.62 37.18
CA ASN A 138 -19.44 -4.27 38.36
C ASN A 138 -18.57 -3.24 39.11
N LYS A 139 -17.83 -3.66 40.15
CA LYS A 139 -17.02 -2.73 40.97
C LYS A 139 -15.94 -1.99 40.17
N ARG A 140 -15.41 -2.61 39.12
CA ARG A 140 -14.27 -2.11 38.34
C ARG A 140 -14.64 -1.57 36.97
N TYR A 141 -15.88 -1.75 36.51
CA TYR A 141 -16.30 -1.40 35.15
C TYR A 141 -17.76 -1.00 35.03
N VAL A 142 -18.01 0.07 34.26
CA VAL A 142 -19.34 0.55 33.89
C VAL A 142 -19.40 0.77 32.37
N ALA A 143 -20.39 0.18 31.70
CA ALA A 143 -20.71 0.46 30.30
C ALA A 143 -21.96 1.33 30.22
N LEU A 144 -21.81 2.56 29.71
CA LEU A 144 -22.86 3.58 29.68
C LEU A 144 -23.25 3.92 28.25
N GLY A 145 -24.50 3.64 27.88
CA GLY A 145 -25.08 4.09 26.62
C GLY A 145 -25.62 5.51 26.73
N CYS A 146 -24.84 6.52 26.35
CA CYS A 146 -25.19 7.92 26.51
C CYS A 146 -24.66 8.75 25.32
N ASP A 147 -25.47 9.73 24.88
CA ASP A 147 -25.02 10.75 23.94
C ASP A 147 -24.19 11.78 24.70
N LEU A 148 -22.94 12.02 24.28
CA LEU A 148 -22.04 12.96 24.97
C LEU A 148 -22.52 14.41 24.98
N ARG A 149 -23.58 14.73 24.24
CA ARG A 149 -24.27 16.03 24.29
C ARG A 149 -25.21 16.17 25.50
N ASP A 150 -25.64 15.06 26.09
CA ASP A 150 -26.54 15.02 27.25
C ASP A 150 -25.73 14.96 28.56
N LEU A 151 -25.14 16.10 28.91
CA LEU A 151 -24.27 16.23 30.08
C LEU A 151 -25.02 16.05 31.40
N GLU A 152 -26.30 16.44 31.45
CA GLU A 152 -27.14 16.27 32.64
C GLU A 152 -27.37 14.79 32.96
N LEU A 153 -27.70 13.99 31.94
CA LEU A 153 -27.85 12.54 32.10
C LEU A 153 -26.53 11.90 32.49
N LEU A 154 -25.43 12.26 31.81
CA LEU A 154 -24.10 11.72 32.09
C LEU A 154 -23.69 11.98 33.55
N GLU A 155 -23.83 13.22 34.02
CA GLU A 155 -23.50 13.60 35.39
C GLU A 155 -24.39 12.89 36.43
N LYS A 156 -25.71 12.85 36.18
CA LYS A 156 -26.66 12.17 37.06
C LYS A 156 -26.30 10.70 37.26
N VAL A 157 -25.93 10.00 36.18
CA VAL A 157 -25.55 8.59 36.22
C VAL A 157 -24.21 8.40 36.93
N LEU A 158 -23.19 9.20 36.61
CA LEU A 158 -21.88 9.09 37.25
C LEU A 158 -21.94 9.36 38.77
N LYS A 159 -22.76 10.33 39.21
CA LYS A 159 -23.00 10.58 40.63
C LYS A 159 -23.72 9.41 41.31
N ARG A 160 -24.79 8.90 40.69
CA ARG A 160 -25.58 7.80 41.24
C ARG A 160 -24.79 6.50 41.38
N GLU A 161 -24.01 6.15 40.36
CA GLU A 161 -23.34 4.85 40.28
C GLU A 161 -21.96 4.82 40.94
N LEU A 162 -21.24 5.95 40.98
CA LEU A 162 -19.82 5.98 41.36
C LEU A 162 -19.46 6.95 42.48
N ASP A 163 -20.40 7.75 42.99
CA ASP A 163 -20.11 8.88 43.90
C ASP A 163 -18.92 9.71 43.38
N ILE A 164 -18.97 10.02 42.08
CA ILE A 164 -17.81 10.52 41.32
C ILE A 164 -17.22 11.83 41.86
N THR A 165 -18.01 12.61 42.62
CA THR A 165 -17.61 13.88 43.21
C THR A 165 -16.46 13.79 44.20
N ASN A 166 -16.25 12.62 44.82
CA ASN A 166 -15.15 12.37 45.76
C ASN A 166 -14.02 11.50 45.18
N ARG A 167 -13.95 11.38 43.85
CA ARG A 167 -12.97 10.53 43.13
C ARG A 167 -11.94 11.39 42.40
N SER A 168 -10.80 10.78 42.09
CA SER A 168 -9.90 11.32 41.07
C SER A 168 -10.33 10.81 39.71
N VAL A 169 -10.51 11.69 38.74
CA VAL A 169 -11.08 11.33 37.43
C VAL A 169 -10.09 11.61 36.31
N LEU A 170 -9.93 10.65 35.38
CA LEU A 170 -9.28 10.87 34.09
C LEU A 170 -10.31 10.69 32.99
N PHE A 171 -10.57 11.75 32.23
CA PHE A 171 -11.32 11.68 30.99
C PHE A 171 -10.38 11.36 29.84
N VAL A 172 -10.73 10.42 28.97
CA VAL A 172 -9.99 10.08 27.76
C VAL A 172 -10.89 10.30 26.56
N ALA A 173 -10.48 11.15 25.63
CA ALA A 173 -11.15 11.39 24.36
C ALA A 173 -10.15 11.15 23.21
N GLU A 174 -10.19 9.95 22.64
CA GLU A 174 -9.27 9.51 21.60
C GLU A 174 -9.93 9.57 20.21
N VAL A 175 -9.80 10.70 19.52
CA VAL A 175 -10.43 10.96 18.21
C VAL A 175 -11.93 10.68 18.26
N SER A 176 -12.61 11.33 19.20
CA SER A 176 -14.03 11.15 19.47
C SER A 176 -14.78 12.49 19.45
N ILE A 177 -14.36 13.44 20.28
CA ILE A 177 -15.04 14.74 20.41
C ILE A 177 -14.79 15.66 19.19
N THR A 178 -13.77 15.38 18.37
CA THR A 178 -13.51 16.07 17.10
C THR A 178 -14.68 15.97 16.11
N TYR A 179 -15.56 14.97 16.25
CA TYR A 179 -16.74 14.80 15.39
C TYR A 179 -17.98 15.50 15.94
N MET A 180 -17.96 15.95 17.20
CA MET A 180 -19.08 16.66 17.83
C MET A 180 -19.14 18.10 17.31
N GLY A 181 -20.35 18.69 17.33
CA GLY A 181 -20.48 20.13 17.15
C GLY A 181 -19.59 20.88 18.15
N VAL A 182 -19.05 22.00 17.71
CA VAL A 182 -17.95 22.67 18.41
C VAL A 182 -18.38 23.15 19.80
N GLU A 183 -19.60 23.70 19.91
CA GLU A 183 -20.14 24.18 21.18
C GLU A 183 -20.47 23.03 22.15
N GLU A 184 -20.94 21.90 21.63
CA GLU A 184 -21.19 20.70 22.42
C GLU A 184 -19.89 20.08 22.94
N ALA A 185 -18.86 20.02 22.11
CA ALA A 185 -17.53 19.55 22.52
C ALA A 185 -16.91 20.47 23.58
N ASP A 186 -17.02 21.79 23.40
CA ASP A 186 -16.54 22.78 24.36
C ASP A 186 -17.32 22.72 25.69
N SER A 187 -18.63 22.45 25.62
CA SER A 187 -19.47 22.23 26.80
C SER A 187 -19.06 20.98 27.57
N LEU A 188 -18.74 19.88 26.88
CA LEU A 188 -18.22 18.65 27.49
C LEU A 188 -16.86 18.90 28.18
N VAL A 189 -15.94 19.62 27.54
CA VAL A 189 -14.62 19.96 28.12
C VAL A 189 -14.77 20.84 29.37
N ARG A 190 -15.69 21.82 29.35
CA ARG A 190 -16.00 22.68 30.50
C ARG A 190 -16.72 21.94 31.61
N TRP A 191 -17.64 21.04 31.28
CA TRP A 191 -18.30 20.18 32.26
C TRP A 191 -17.29 19.27 32.98
N ALA A 192 -16.36 18.67 32.24
CA ALA A 192 -15.32 17.81 32.80
C ALA A 192 -14.39 18.57 33.78
N SER A 193 -14.21 19.89 33.61
CA SER A 193 -13.41 20.72 34.53
C SER A 193 -14.10 21.03 35.85
N SER A 194 -15.42 20.80 35.96
CA SER A 194 -16.20 21.06 37.19
C SER A 194 -15.92 20.06 38.32
N PHE A 195 -15.30 18.92 38.00
CA PHE A 195 -14.93 17.89 38.98
C PHE A 195 -13.73 18.36 39.81
N SER A 196 -13.76 18.13 41.13
CA SER A 196 -12.75 18.69 42.05
C SER A 196 -11.32 18.19 41.83
N ASP A 197 -11.15 17.00 41.25
CA ASP A 197 -9.86 16.38 41.04
C ASP A 197 -9.83 15.59 39.71
N ALA A 198 -9.63 16.31 38.61
CA ALA A 198 -9.77 15.77 37.27
C ALA A 198 -8.52 16.00 36.39
N ARG A 199 -8.36 15.08 35.42
CA ARG A 199 -7.47 15.18 34.28
C ARG A 199 -8.26 14.96 33.01
N PHE A 200 -7.80 15.53 31.91
CA PHE A 200 -8.36 15.30 30.59
C PHE A 200 -7.26 14.95 29.60
N CYS A 201 -7.38 13.80 28.94
CA CYS A 201 -6.51 13.31 27.89
C CYS A 201 -7.24 13.42 26.55
N LEU A 202 -6.78 14.30 25.66
CA LEU A 202 -7.32 14.49 24.33
C LEU A 202 -6.28 14.09 23.29
N LEU A 203 -6.65 13.23 22.34
CA LEU A 203 -5.81 12.90 21.19
C LEU A 203 -6.60 13.10 19.90
N GLU A 204 -6.29 14.15 19.13
CA GLU A 204 -7.04 14.56 17.93
C GLU A 204 -6.14 15.22 16.87
N GLN A 205 -6.74 15.61 15.75
CA GLN A 205 -6.07 16.25 14.61
C GLN A 205 -6.02 17.77 14.76
N TYR A 206 -5.01 18.40 14.15
CA TYR A 206 -4.90 19.86 13.98
C TYR A 206 -4.20 20.22 12.66
N LEU A 207 -4.02 21.52 12.40
CA LEU A 207 -3.52 22.07 11.13
C LEU A 207 -2.26 22.92 11.34
N PRO A 208 -1.08 22.30 11.53
CA PRO A 208 0.16 23.00 11.88
C PRO A 208 0.55 24.11 10.91
N ASP A 209 0.28 23.92 9.61
CA ASP A 209 0.56 24.92 8.57
C ASP A 209 -0.71 25.24 7.75
N GLY A 210 -1.85 25.24 8.46
CA GLY A 210 -3.16 25.60 7.96
C GLY A 210 -3.81 24.57 7.01
N PRO A 211 -5.06 24.83 6.59
CA PRO A 211 -5.81 23.94 5.72
C PRO A 211 -5.24 23.90 4.29
N GLY A 212 -4.36 24.82 3.93
CA GLY A 212 -3.68 24.86 2.64
C GLY A 212 -2.58 23.80 2.48
N HIS A 213 -2.10 23.21 3.58
CA HIS A 213 -1.06 22.19 3.53
C HIS A 213 -1.55 20.91 2.80
N PRO A 214 -0.78 20.31 1.87
CA PRO A 214 -1.23 19.17 1.06
C PRO A 214 -1.75 17.97 1.86
N PHE A 215 -1.08 17.60 2.95
CA PHE A 215 -1.54 16.52 3.82
C PHE A 215 -2.86 16.89 4.52
N ALA A 216 -2.98 18.12 5.01
CA ALA A 216 -4.16 18.62 5.69
C ALA A 216 -5.38 18.63 4.75
N GLN A 217 -5.21 19.11 3.51
CA GLN A 217 -6.29 19.08 2.51
C GLN A 217 -6.79 17.67 2.27
N THR A 218 -5.87 16.71 2.10
CA THR A 218 -6.22 15.31 1.89
C THR A 218 -6.93 14.70 3.09
N MET A 219 -6.48 15.01 4.31
CA MET A 219 -7.11 14.59 5.55
C MET A 219 -8.53 15.14 5.68
N ILE A 220 -8.72 16.44 5.49
CA ILE A 220 -10.03 17.10 5.59
C ILE A 220 -11.00 16.49 4.56
N ARG A 221 -10.61 16.42 3.29
CA ARG A 221 -11.44 15.83 2.22
C ARG A 221 -11.82 14.38 2.50
N HIS A 222 -10.92 13.61 3.12
CA HIS A 222 -11.19 12.22 3.51
C HIS A 222 -12.35 12.14 4.51
N PHE A 223 -12.30 12.94 5.58
CA PHE A 223 -13.34 12.93 6.62
C PHE A 223 -14.66 13.54 6.15
N GLU A 224 -14.62 14.56 5.29
CA GLU A 224 -15.81 15.10 4.59
C GLU A 224 -16.47 14.01 3.73
N LYS A 225 -15.69 13.28 2.93
CA LYS A 225 -16.20 12.19 2.08
C LYS A 225 -16.85 11.05 2.89
N LEU A 226 -16.37 10.81 4.11
CA LEU A 226 -16.95 9.81 5.02
C LEU A 226 -18.23 10.27 5.73
N GLY A 227 -18.63 11.55 5.58
CA GLY A 227 -19.75 12.13 6.31
C GLY A 227 -19.48 12.30 7.81
N THR A 228 -18.21 12.35 8.21
CA THR A 228 -17.76 12.54 9.60
C THR A 228 -16.70 13.65 9.65
N PRO A 229 -17.07 14.89 9.30
CA PRO A 229 -16.13 16.01 9.23
C PRO A 229 -15.51 16.30 10.60
N LEU A 230 -14.28 16.82 10.59
CA LEU A 230 -13.57 17.26 11.78
C LEU A 230 -14.08 18.66 12.15
N GLN A 231 -15.02 18.75 13.09
CA GLN A 231 -15.81 19.96 13.35
C GLN A 231 -14.97 21.07 14.02
N GLY A 232 -14.19 20.71 15.03
CA GLY A 232 -13.38 21.66 15.82
C GLY A 232 -12.15 22.21 15.10
N ILE A 233 -11.74 21.58 13.99
CA ILE A 233 -10.43 21.83 13.38
C ILE A 233 -10.29 23.23 12.76
N SER A 234 -11.42 23.85 12.37
CA SER A 234 -11.45 25.21 11.83
C SER A 234 -11.45 26.28 12.92
N LYS A 235 -12.05 26.02 14.09
CA LYS A 235 -12.05 26.95 15.24
C LYS A 235 -10.73 26.87 16.02
N TYR A 236 -10.15 25.67 16.11
CA TYR A 236 -8.92 25.39 16.86
C TYR A 236 -7.83 24.76 15.98
N PRO A 237 -7.31 25.48 14.95
CA PRO A 237 -6.37 24.92 13.99
C PRO A 237 -4.96 24.68 14.55
N ARG A 238 -4.52 25.41 15.59
CA ARG A 238 -3.16 25.34 16.17
C ARG A 238 -3.16 24.70 17.56
N LEU A 239 -2.00 24.24 18.03
CA LEU A 239 -1.86 23.69 19.38
C LEU A 239 -2.15 24.76 20.43
N GLN A 240 -1.71 26.01 20.20
CA GLN A 240 -2.03 27.13 21.09
C GLN A 240 -3.54 27.39 21.21
N ASP A 241 -4.30 27.18 20.14
CA ASP A 241 -5.76 27.35 20.16
C ASP A 241 -6.41 26.26 21.05
N GLN A 242 -5.91 25.02 20.99
CA GLN A 242 -6.35 23.92 21.88
C GLN A 242 -5.92 24.15 23.33
N HIS A 243 -4.72 24.68 23.58
CA HIS A 243 -4.29 25.06 24.92
C HIS A 243 -5.26 26.10 25.51
N ARG A 244 -5.52 27.18 24.77
CA ARG A 244 -6.46 28.23 25.19
C ARG A 244 -7.88 27.69 25.39
N ARG A 245 -8.36 26.81 24.50
CA ARG A 245 -9.67 26.14 24.62
C ARG A 245 -9.84 25.46 25.99
N PHE A 246 -8.82 24.76 26.48
CA PHE A 246 -8.87 24.10 27.78
C PHE A 246 -8.74 25.08 28.94
N VAL A 247 -7.84 26.06 28.86
CA VAL A 247 -7.70 27.10 29.90
C VAL A 247 -9.01 27.88 30.08
N ASP A 248 -9.62 28.33 28.99
CA ASP A 248 -10.89 29.08 28.98
C ASP A 248 -12.07 28.20 29.44
N ALA A 249 -11.92 26.87 29.41
CA ALA A 249 -12.89 25.91 29.92
C ALA A 249 -12.67 25.54 31.41
N GLY A 250 -11.71 26.16 32.10
CA GLY A 250 -11.46 25.96 33.53
C GLY A 250 -10.33 24.98 33.86
N TRP A 251 -9.45 24.67 32.92
CA TRP A 251 -8.27 23.82 33.14
C TRP A 251 -7.00 24.67 33.34
N PRO A 252 -6.52 24.90 34.57
CA PRO A 252 -5.40 25.80 34.84
C PRO A 252 -4.04 25.27 34.37
N ALA A 253 -3.87 23.96 34.25
CA ALA A 253 -2.62 23.34 33.82
C ALA A 253 -2.88 22.46 32.58
N VAL A 254 -2.34 22.87 31.44
CA VAL A 254 -2.52 22.21 30.14
C VAL A 254 -1.17 21.96 29.51
N HIS A 255 -0.94 20.73 29.08
CA HIS A 255 0.24 20.35 28.31
C HIS A 255 -0.21 19.79 26.97
N VAL A 256 0.39 20.24 25.88
CA VAL A 256 0.06 19.82 24.51
C VAL A 256 1.34 19.59 23.73
N GLN A 257 1.42 18.46 23.02
CA GLN A 257 2.52 18.12 22.12
C GLN A 257 2.03 17.26 20.96
N THR A 258 2.73 17.29 19.83
CA THR A 258 2.45 16.42 18.68
C THR A 258 2.86 14.98 18.96
N LEU A 259 2.27 14.02 18.23
CA LEU A 259 2.76 12.64 18.28
C LEU A 259 4.20 12.52 17.73
N TRP A 260 4.61 13.42 16.83
CA TRP A 260 5.98 13.46 16.32
C TRP A 260 7.01 13.83 17.40
N GLN A 261 6.68 14.82 18.24
CA GLN A 261 7.47 15.16 19.43
C GLN A 261 7.49 14.00 20.43
N LEU A 262 6.35 13.34 20.64
CA LEU A 262 6.26 12.17 21.52
C LEU A 262 7.15 11.02 21.03
N TRP A 263 7.19 10.76 19.72
CA TRP A 263 8.09 9.78 19.11
C TRP A 263 9.58 10.08 19.39
N ALA A 264 9.97 11.35 19.32
CA ALA A 264 11.35 11.78 19.56
C ALA A 264 11.75 11.79 21.05
N ASN A 265 10.77 11.84 21.97
CA ASN A 265 11.01 11.95 23.40
C ASN A 265 11.32 10.58 24.04
N SER A 266 12.56 10.39 24.50
CA SER A 266 13.02 9.16 25.13
C SER A 266 12.39 8.85 26.50
N GLU A 267 11.77 9.83 27.17
CA GLU A 267 11.03 9.61 28.42
C GLU A 267 9.68 8.93 28.18
N TYR A 268 9.11 9.12 26.99
CA TYR A 268 7.84 8.52 26.59
C TYR A 268 8.07 7.22 25.83
N ILE A 269 9.02 7.22 24.90
CA ILE A 269 9.35 6.07 24.07
C ILE A 269 10.85 5.84 24.11
N SER A 270 11.24 4.76 24.77
CA SER A 270 12.64 4.34 24.87
C SER A 270 13.24 3.96 23.52
N GLN A 271 14.57 4.01 23.43
CA GLN A 271 15.29 3.55 22.24
C GLN A 271 14.99 2.09 21.91
N ASP A 272 14.92 1.22 22.92
CA ASP A 272 14.63 -0.20 22.74
C ASP A 272 13.25 -0.45 22.15
N GLN A 273 12.24 0.30 22.61
CA GLN A 273 10.89 0.24 22.02
C GLN A 273 10.90 0.64 20.54
N ARG A 274 11.62 1.71 20.17
CA ARG A 274 11.72 2.12 18.76
C ARG A 274 12.41 1.07 17.90
N LEU A 275 13.54 0.53 18.37
CA LEU A 275 14.30 -0.50 17.67
C LEU A 275 13.52 -1.82 17.53
N ALA A 276 12.74 -2.18 18.55
CA ALA A 276 11.92 -3.39 18.51
C ALA A 276 10.87 -3.37 17.38
N LEU A 277 10.40 -2.19 16.94
CA LEU A 277 9.44 -2.08 15.84
C LEU A 277 10.04 -2.52 14.50
N ASP A 278 11.34 -2.29 14.29
CA ASP A 278 12.03 -2.68 13.05
C ASP A 278 12.22 -4.21 12.96
N LEU A 279 12.12 -4.94 14.08
CA LEU A 279 12.12 -6.41 14.09
C LEU A 279 10.78 -7.01 13.65
N VAL A 280 9.69 -6.25 13.75
CA VAL A 280 8.33 -6.72 13.42
C VAL A 280 8.05 -6.57 11.92
N GLU A 281 8.36 -5.40 11.35
CA GLU A 281 8.20 -5.18 9.92
C GLU A 281 9.18 -4.15 9.36
N PRO A 282 9.65 -4.33 8.10
CA PRO A 282 10.53 -3.36 7.46
C PRO A 282 9.84 -2.00 7.25
N PHE A 283 10.56 -0.91 7.51
CA PHE A 283 9.99 0.44 7.49
C PHE A 283 10.95 1.47 6.87
N ASP A 284 10.42 2.31 5.96
CA ASP A 284 11.15 3.44 5.35
C ASP A 284 10.25 4.62 4.94
N GLU A 285 9.03 4.69 5.46
CA GLU A 285 8.03 5.72 5.18
C GLU A 285 8.07 6.86 6.22
N TRP A 286 9.28 7.31 6.59
CA TRP A 286 9.48 8.25 7.69
C TRP A 286 8.92 9.65 7.44
N GLU A 287 9.02 10.17 6.22
CA GLU A 287 8.40 11.45 5.90
C GLU A 287 6.88 11.40 6.06
N GLU A 288 6.26 10.30 5.67
CA GLU A 288 4.81 10.07 5.83
C GLU A 288 4.41 9.90 7.30
N PHE A 289 5.26 9.23 8.08
CA PHE A 289 5.05 9.06 9.50
C PHE A 289 5.18 10.38 10.26
N ALA A 290 6.16 11.21 9.91
CA ALA A 290 6.30 12.56 10.44
C ALA A 290 5.12 13.46 10.02
N LEU A 291 4.65 13.36 8.77
CA LEU A 291 3.43 14.06 8.32
C LEU A 291 2.21 13.65 9.15
N PHE A 292 1.96 12.34 9.32
CA PHE A 292 0.86 11.86 10.16
C PHE A 292 1.01 12.31 11.61
N SER A 293 2.12 11.97 12.26
CA SER A 293 2.33 12.21 13.69
C SER A 293 2.48 13.70 14.02
N GLY A 294 2.84 14.54 13.05
CA GLY A 294 2.88 15.99 13.17
C GLY A 294 1.53 16.68 12.96
N HIS A 295 0.51 15.99 12.43
CA HIS A 295 -0.88 16.51 12.31
C HIS A 295 -1.82 15.95 13.40
N TYR A 296 -1.30 15.16 14.33
CA TYR A 296 -2.00 14.66 15.50
C TYR A 296 -1.30 15.15 16.76
N PHE A 297 -2.08 15.50 17.78
CA PHE A 297 -1.56 15.94 19.06
C PHE A 297 -2.10 15.12 20.21
N LEU A 298 -1.36 15.11 21.31
CA LEU A 298 -1.77 14.64 22.63
C LEU A 298 -1.81 15.85 23.57
N LEU A 299 -2.96 16.09 24.19
CA LEU A 299 -3.16 17.11 25.21
C LEU A 299 -3.54 16.44 26.52
N VAL A 300 -2.85 16.84 27.60
CA VAL A 300 -3.15 16.43 28.97
C VAL A 300 -3.40 17.68 29.81
N ALA A 301 -4.62 17.83 30.31
CA ALA A 301 -5.01 18.92 31.19
C ALA A 301 -5.29 18.41 32.60
N ARG A 302 -5.10 19.25 33.63
CA ARG A 302 -5.45 18.95 35.03
C ARG A 302 -5.98 20.20 35.76
N ASN A 303 -6.87 20.00 36.72
CA ASN A 303 -7.43 21.08 37.55
C ASN A 303 -7.13 20.93 39.06
N SER A 304 -6.37 19.91 39.46
CA SER A 304 -6.01 19.69 40.86
C SER A 304 -4.55 20.04 41.19
N PRO A 305 -4.27 20.47 42.44
CA PRO A 305 -2.97 20.99 42.87
C PRO A 305 -1.97 19.94 43.37
N GLY A 306 -2.11 18.65 43.01
CA GLY A 306 -1.26 17.55 43.50
C GLY A 306 0.20 17.62 43.01
N GLY A 307 1.16 17.50 43.93
CA GLY A 307 2.57 17.87 43.78
C GLY A 307 3.48 16.90 43.02
N VAL A 308 4.44 17.52 42.32
CA VAL A 308 5.75 17.04 41.81
C VAL A 308 5.69 16.08 40.61
N GLU A 309 6.40 16.27 39.49
CA GLU A 309 7.23 17.37 38.98
C GLU A 309 6.43 18.15 37.92
N GLN A 310 6.70 19.44 37.76
CA GLN A 310 6.64 20.00 36.41
C GLN A 310 7.46 19.02 35.57
N VAL A 311 6.85 18.34 34.60
CA VAL A 311 7.70 17.92 33.50
C VAL A 311 8.26 19.26 33.04
N ASP A 312 9.54 19.53 33.31
CA ASP A 312 10.31 20.66 32.80
C ASP A 312 10.43 20.48 31.29
N VAL A 313 9.28 20.38 30.62
CA VAL A 313 9.13 20.69 29.23
C VAL A 313 8.76 22.16 29.30
N THR A 314 9.80 22.99 29.23
CA THR A 314 9.69 24.35 28.66
C THR A 314 8.51 24.36 27.71
N PRO A 315 7.56 25.33 27.81
CA PRO A 315 6.42 25.40 26.90
C PRO A 315 6.99 25.10 25.53
N THR A 316 6.64 23.93 24.97
CA THR A 316 7.18 23.55 23.67
C THR A 316 6.63 24.61 22.78
N ASN A 317 7.47 25.61 22.45
CA ASN A 317 7.16 26.66 21.51
C ASN A 317 6.48 25.92 20.37
N ASP A 318 5.19 26.21 20.23
CA ASP A 318 4.38 25.66 19.17
C ASP A 318 5.25 25.85 17.93
N GLY A 319 5.57 24.76 17.22
CA GLY A 319 6.31 24.87 15.97
C GLY A 319 5.62 25.84 15.00
N ALA A 320 4.38 26.23 15.28
CA ALA A 320 3.78 27.50 14.86
C ALA A 320 4.53 28.70 15.44
N LEU A 321 5.70 28.92 14.86
CA LEU A 321 6.39 30.20 14.78
C LEU A 321 5.33 31.27 14.46
N ASP A 322 5.11 32.19 15.38
CA ASP A 322 4.11 33.23 15.24
C ASP A 322 4.59 34.31 14.27
N ASP A 323 3.71 35.25 13.90
CA ASP A 323 4.11 36.34 13.00
C ASP A 323 5.24 37.19 13.59
N THR A 324 5.37 37.26 14.93
CA THR A 324 6.49 37.98 15.56
C THR A 324 7.83 37.26 15.36
N PHE A 325 7.86 35.93 15.49
CA PHE A 325 9.03 35.12 15.14
C PHE A 325 9.41 35.29 13.66
N TRP A 326 8.42 35.22 12.76
CA TRP A 326 8.69 35.37 11.32
C TRP A 326 9.18 36.76 10.94
N ASN A 327 8.80 37.80 11.69
CA ASN A 327 9.28 39.16 11.49
C ASN A 327 10.72 39.35 11.99
N ASN A 328 11.14 38.58 12.99
CA ASN A 328 12.48 38.68 13.60
C ASN A 328 13.56 37.85 12.89
N ILE A 329 13.17 36.93 12.00
CA ILE A 329 14.13 36.09 11.27
C ILE A 329 14.41 36.63 9.87
N PRO A 330 15.70 36.74 9.49
CA PRO A 330 16.11 37.14 8.16
C PRO A 330 15.35 36.38 7.05
N SER A 331 14.73 37.13 6.16
CA SER A 331 14.22 36.65 4.88
C SER A 331 14.98 37.33 3.76
N THR A 332 15.15 36.63 2.63
CA THR A 332 15.89 37.16 1.47
C THR A 332 15.30 38.45 0.90
N HIS A 333 14.04 38.79 1.20
CA HIS A 333 13.43 40.08 0.84
C HIS A 333 14.13 41.30 1.47
N ASN A 334 14.97 41.11 2.49
CA ASN A 334 15.68 42.19 3.20
C ASN A 334 17.22 42.10 3.09
N SER A 335 17.77 41.17 2.29
CA SER A 335 19.23 40.95 2.19
C SER A 335 19.81 41.73 1.00
N PRO A 336 20.69 42.73 1.21
CA PRO A 336 21.29 43.54 0.12
C PRO A 336 22.23 42.77 -0.82
N GLU A 337 22.57 41.52 -0.48
CA GLU A 337 23.62 40.72 -1.15
C GLU A 337 23.10 39.75 -2.21
N LEU A 338 21.79 39.50 -2.28
CA LEU A 338 21.18 38.94 -3.48
C LEU A 338 20.91 40.12 -4.42
N GLU A 339 21.84 40.39 -5.35
CA GLU A 339 21.67 41.43 -6.39
C GLU A 339 20.45 41.18 -7.29
N SER A 340 19.75 40.04 -7.12
CA SER A 340 18.73 39.56 -8.03
C SER A 340 17.49 38.93 -7.38
N SER A 341 16.32 39.20 -7.98
CA SER A 341 15.02 38.67 -7.55
C SER A 341 14.75 37.29 -8.15
N TYR A 342 14.59 36.28 -7.29
CA TYR A 342 14.21 34.92 -7.70
C TYR A 342 12.70 34.71 -7.66
N ALA A 343 12.19 33.84 -8.52
CA ALA A 343 10.79 33.39 -8.53
C ALA A 343 10.70 31.86 -8.60
N ALA A 344 9.61 31.32 -8.04
CA ALA A 344 9.23 29.92 -8.22
C ALA A 344 8.16 29.80 -9.33
N CYS A 345 8.55 29.28 -10.48
CA CYS A 345 7.72 29.12 -11.67
C CYS A 345 7.13 27.71 -11.73
N PHE A 346 5.81 27.58 -11.70
CA PHE A 346 5.13 26.28 -11.84
C PHE A 346 4.88 25.91 -13.30
N GLY A 347 5.29 24.70 -13.70
CA GLY A 347 4.95 24.10 -14.98
C GLY A 347 3.94 22.96 -14.80
N GLN A 348 2.84 23.01 -15.55
CA GLN A 348 1.87 21.90 -15.58
C GLN A 348 2.46 20.69 -16.31
N ASP A 349 2.33 19.52 -15.71
CA ASP A 349 2.70 18.25 -16.31
C ASP A 349 1.56 17.25 -16.12
N SER A 350 1.07 16.67 -17.21
CA SER A 350 0.15 15.52 -17.19
C SER A 350 0.89 14.17 -17.13
N GLY A 351 2.21 14.21 -16.97
CA GLY A 351 3.12 13.08 -16.98
C GLY A 351 3.07 12.18 -15.75
N SER A 352 4.08 11.31 -15.66
CA SER A 352 4.06 10.22 -14.70
C SER A 352 4.15 10.75 -13.25
N ARG A 353 3.25 10.25 -12.40
CA ARG A 353 3.29 10.52 -10.96
C ARG A 353 4.46 9.77 -10.35
N ARG A 354 5.39 10.48 -9.70
CA ARG A 354 6.65 9.89 -9.20
C ARG A 354 7.12 10.56 -7.92
N ARG A 355 7.67 9.75 -7.00
CA ARG A 355 8.36 10.19 -5.78
C ARG A 355 9.47 9.22 -5.42
N PHE A 356 10.49 9.68 -4.69
CA PHE A 356 11.70 8.91 -4.35
C PHE A 356 12.44 8.36 -5.58
N GLY A 357 12.37 9.07 -6.70
CA GLY A 357 13.23 8.83 -7.86
C GLY A 357 14.59 9.48 -7.69
N ALA A 358 15.33 9.62 -8.78
CA ALA A 358 16.56 10.37 -8.84
C ALA A 358 16.57 11.25 -10.09
N ALA A 359 16.74 12.55 -9.92
CA ALA A 359 16.86 13.49 -11.02
C ALA A 359 18.33 13.88 -11.26
N PHE A 360 18.69 14.03 -12.53
CA PHE A 360 20.04 14.37 -12.97
C PHE A 360 19.99 15.13 -14.30
N THR A 361 21.06 15.83 -14.64
CA THR A 361 21.21 16.49 -15.95
C THR A 361 21.90 15.57 -16.95
N THR A 362 21.46 15.67 -18.20
CA THR A 362 22.10 15.06 -19.36
C THR A 362 22.54 16.16 -20.33
N GLY A 363 23.37 15.82 -21.32
CA GLY A 363 23.86 16.77 -22.30
C GLY A 363 22.74 17.57 -22.99
N HIS A 364 23.08 18.78 -23.45
CA HIS A 364 22.14 19.70 -24.13
C HIS A 364 21.05 20.35 -23.26
N GLY A 365 21.22 20.40 -21.94
CA GLY A 365 20.31 21.13 -21.04
C GLY A 365 19.00 20.39 -20.75
N ILE A 366 19.06 19.05 -20.72
CA ILE A 366 17.92 18.18 -20.44
C ILE A 366 18.02 17.68 -18.99
N VAL A 367 16.90 17.74 -18.25
CA VAL A 367 16.77 17.16 -16.91
C VAL A 367 15.98 15.87 -17.02
N THR A 368 16.48 14.79 -16.43
CA THR A 368 15.84 13.47 -16.44
C THR A 368 15.61 12.99 -15.01
N CYS A 369 14.40 12.50 -14.71
CA CYS A 369 14.04 11.89 -13.43
C CYS A 369 13.71 10.41 -13.61
N HIS A 370 14.54 9.52 -13.06
CA HIS A 370 14.45 8.07 -13.22
C HIS A 370 13.97 7.37 -11.93
N GLY A 371 13.20 6.29 -12.12
CA GLY A 371 12.81 5.37 -11.07
C GLY A 371 11.88 5.96 -10.00
N GLY A 372 11.86 5.40 -8.81
CA GLY A 372 10.97 5.84 -7.73
C GLY A 372 9.62 5.12 -7.73
N LEU A 373 8.71 5.61 -6.90
CA LEU A 373 7.38 5.04 -6.70
C LEU A 373 6.33 5.83 -7.46
N GLY A 374 5.60 5.16 -8.35
CA GLY A 374 4.43 5.68 -9.04
C GLY A 374 3.11 5.38 -8.33
N ALA A 375 1.99 5.62 -9.03
CA ALA A 375 0.65 5.49 -8.46
C ALA A 375 0.27 4.06 -8.05
N GLN A 376 0.82 3.05 -8.73
CA GLN A 376 0.49 1.63 -8.49
C GLN A 376 1.72 0.81 -8.09
N THR A 377 2.88 1.10 -8.67
CA THR A 377 4.10 0.33 -8.48
C THR A 377 5.34 1.23 -8.60
N ARG A 378 6.50 0.68 -8.27
CA ARG A 378 7.79 1.31 -8.57
C ARG A 378 8.01 1.34 -10.09
N LEU A 379 8.69 2.39 -10.56
CA LEU A 379 8.88 2.66 -11.97
C LEU A 379 10.30 2.29 -12.40
N THR A 380 10.44 1.75 -13.61
CA THR A 380 11.72 1.65 -14.35
C THR A 380 11.87 2.78 -15.38
N THR A 381 10.81 3.55 -15.59
CA THR A 381 10.77 4.62 -16.58
C THR A 381 11.49 5.88 -16.10
N ALA A 382 11.79 6.78 -17.03
CA ALA A 382 12.30 8.11 -16.74
C ALA A 382 11.48 9.20 -17.44
N ASP A 383 11.33 10.36 -16.80
CA ASP A 383 10.71 11.55 -17.39
C ASP A 383 11.80 12.58 -17.71
N SER A 384 11.77 13.15 -18.92
CA SER A 384 12.75 14.14 -19.37
C SER A 384 12.12 15.50 -19.67
N TYR A 385 12.85 16.57 -19.36
CA TYR A 385 12.41 17.96 -19.46
C TYR A 385 13.47 18.78 -20.20
N SER A 386 13.05 19.70 -21.07
CA SER A 386 13.92 20.61 -21.83
C SER A 386 13.28 22.01 -21.93
N LYS A 387 14.10 23.05 -22.10
CA LYS A 387 13.65 24.42 -22.43
C LYS A 387 13.41 24.65 -23.92
N THR A 388 14.04 23.84 -24.77
CA THR A 388 13.86 23.90 -26.22
C THR A 388 12.84 22.86 -26.62
N ARG A 389 11.82 23.28 -27.40
CA ARG A 389 10.89 22.34 -28.03
C ARG A 389 11.69 21.51 -29.03
N ILE A 390 12.12 20.34 -28.59
CA ILE A 390 12.66 19.32 -29.47
C ILE A 390 11.47 18.88 -30.33
N GLU A 391 11.35 19.50 -31.51
CA GLU A 391 10.45 19.01 -32.54
C GLU A 391 10.87 17.57 -32.84
N SER A 392 9.89 16.66 -32.86
CA SER A 392 10.05 15.25 -33.19
C SER A 392 10.48 15.09 -34.66
N ASN A 393 11.68 15.54 -35.01
CA ASN A 393 12.28 15.38 -36.31
C ASN A 393 13.40 14.35 -36.20
N LYS A 394 13.13 13.17 -36.77
CA LYS A 394 14.06 12.12 -37.21
C LYS A 394 15.37 12.00 -36.41
N GLY A 395 15.32 11.25 -35.29
CA GLY A 395 16.50 10.49 -34.83
C GLY A 395 17.01 10.73 -33.41
N SER A 396 16.47 11.66 -32.62
CA SER A 396 16.85 11.77 -31.20
C SER A 396 16.30 10.55 -30.44
N LYS A 397 17.16 9.59 -30.09
CA LYS A 397 16.81 8.49 -29.18
C LYS A 397 16.40 9.11 -27.83
N LEU A 398 15.20 8.79 -27.38
CA LEU A 398 14.74 9.12 -26.03
C LEU A 398 15.67 8.45 -25.01
N LEU A 399 15.95 9.15 -23.90
CA LEU A 399 16.79 8.62 -22.84
C LEU A 399 16.01 7.54 -22.08
N GLU A 400 16.31 6.28 -22.37
CA GLU A 400 15.80 5.14 -21.59
C GLU A 400 16.52 5.10 -20.24
N GLY A 401 15.82 4.66 -19.19
CA GLY A 401 16.45 4.40 -17.89
C GLY A 401 17.51 3.29 -17.99
N PRO A 402 18.36 3.11 -16.98
CA PRO A 402 19.27 1.98 -16.94
C PRO A 402 18.47 0.66 -17.06
N PRO A 403 19.00 -0.36 -17.76
CA PRO A 403 18.30 -1.62 -17.99
C PRO A 403 18.35 -2.49 -16.73
N THR A 404 17.69 -2.01 -15.68
CA THR A 404 17.60 -2.69 -14.39
C THR A 404 16.59 -3.83 -14.47
N LYS A 405 16.88 -4.95 -13.81
CA LYS A 405 15.95 -6.09 -13.73
C LYS A 405 14.71 -5.76 -12.89
N GLU A 406 14.87 -4.84 -11.94
CA GLU A 406 13.82 -4.43 -11.01
C GLU A 406 13.65 -2.91 -11.00
N ALA A 407 12.51 -2.44 -10.51
CA ALA A 407 12.23 -1.02 -10.32
C ALA A 407 12.72 -0.54 -8.95
N TYR A 408 13.62 0.44 -8.93
CA TYR A 408 14.24 0.97 -7.71
C TYR A 408 13.64 2.30 -7.26
N MET A 409 13.77 2.57 -5.96
CA MET A 409 13.53 3.88 -5.36
C MET A 409 14.61 4.17 -4.31
N CYS A 410 14.76 5.45 -3.95
CA CYS A 410 15.78 5.90 -2.99
C CYS A 410 17.24 5.55 -3.39
N HIS A 411 17.47 5.36 -4.69
CA HIS A 411 18.79 5.37 -5.33
C HIS A 411 19.23 6.80 -5.60
N THR A 412 20.50 6.99 -5.93
CA THR A 412 21.01 8.28 -6.43
C THR A 412 21.39 8.17 -7.90
N ILE A 413 21.28 9.27 -8.64
CA ILE A 413 21.93 9.44 -9.94
C ILE A 413 22.65 10.77 -9.89
N THR A 414 23.97 10.73 -10.01
CA THR A 414 24.81 11.93 -9.91
C THR A 414 25.47 12.19 -11.25
N THR A 415 25.25 13.38 -11.80
CA THR A 415 25.94 13.83 -13.01
C THR A 415 27.41 14.09 -12.67
N ILE A 416 28.30 13.54 -13.48
CA ILE A 416 29.75 13.77 -13.41
C ILE A 416 30.09 14.93 -14.35
N ASN A 417 29.57 14.91 -15.57
CA ASN A 417 29.62 16.07 -16.46
C ASN A 417 28.50 15.94 -17.50
N ASN A 418 28.46 16.83 -18.49
CA ASN A 418 27.42 16.86 -19.52
C ASN A 418 27.26 15.56 -20.32
N LYS A 419 28.18 14.59 -20.20
CA LYS A 419 28.10 13.29 -20.90
C LYS A 419 27.94 12.10 -19.98
N TYR A 420 28.25 12.25 -18.69
CA TYR A 420 28.42 11.13 -17.77
C TYR A 420 27.59 11.27 -16.51
N ALA A 421 26.99 10.18 -16.07
CA ALA A 421 26.33 10.07 -14.77
C ALA A 421 26.49 8.66 -14.19
N LEU A 422 26.37 8.52 -12.88
CA LEU A 422 26.36 7.22 -12.22
C LEU A 422 25.09 7.07 -11.41
N MET A 423 24.37 5.98 -11.65
CA MET A 423 23.33 5.50 -10.77
C MET A 423 23.94 4.59 -9.70
N VAL A 424 23.55 4.78 -8.44
CA VAL A 424 24.08 4.03 -7.30
C VAL A 424 22.95 3.48 -6.41
N GLY A 425 22.96 2.17 -6.21
CA GLY A 425 22.19 1.45 -5.22
C GLY A 425 20.68 1.68 -5.27
N GLY A 426 20.06 1.82 -4.10
CA GLY A 426 18.60 1.95 -3.95
C GLY A 426 17.98 0.70 -3.34
N ARG A 427 16.65 0.60 -3.42
CA ARG A 427 15.91 -0.54 -2.88
C ARG A 427 14.65 -0.88 -3.66
N THR A 428 14.24 -2.15 -3.56
CA THR A 428 12.90 -2.62 -3.96
C THR A 428 11.95 -2.72 -2.76
N SER A 429 12.45 -3.05 -1.58
CA SER A 429 11.71 -2.98 -0.31
C SER A 429 12.65 -2.53 0.82
N PRO A 430 12.16 -2.07 1.98
CA PRO A 430 13.04 -1.59 3.05
C PRO A 430 14.04 -2.63 3.60
N ASN A 431 13.83 -3.92 3.33
CA ASN A 431 14.72 -5.03 3.64
C ASN A 431 15.47 -5.60 2.42
N HIS A 432 15.40 -4.93 1.27
CA HIS A 432 16.04 -5.35 0.03
C HIS A 432 16.73 -4.15 -0.63
N ALA A 433 17.83 -3.73 0.00
CA ALA A 433 18.79 -2.81 -0.57
C ALA A 433 19.51 -3.49 -1.75
N ASN A 434 19.86 -2.70 -2.75
CA ASN A 434 20.48 -3.15 -3.98
C ASN A 434 21.89 -2.52 -4.11
N SER A 435 22.86 -3.28 -4.64
CA SER A 435 24.24 -2.84 -4.87
C SER A 435 24.53 -2.45 -6.33
N ASP A 436 23.57 -2.60 -7.22
CA ASP A 436 23.70 -2.30 -8.64
C ASP A 436 24.12 -0.85 -8.85
N CYS A 437 25.12 -0.67 -9.70
CA CYS A 437 25.58 0.62 -10.16
C CYS A 437 25.57 0.61 -11.68
N TRP A 438 25.14 1.72 -12.27
CA TRP A 438 25.07 1.89 -13.72
C TRP A 438 25.73 3.19 -14.12
N TYR A 439 26.61 3.11 -15.11
CA TYR A 439 27.31 4.23 -15.69
C TYR A 439 26.60 4.68 -16.97
N PHE A 440 26.21 5.94 -17.02
CA PHE A 440 25.64 6.57 -18.21
C PHE A 440 26.77 7.27 -18.98
N GLU A 441 26.91 6.97 -20.26
CA GLU A 441 27.82 7.62 -21.19
C GLU A 441 27.09 7.94 -22.50
N ASP A 442 26.93 9.23 -22.79
CA ASP A 442 26.45 9.75 -24.07
C ASP A 442 25.17 9.07 -24.61
N GLY A 443 24.16 8.93 -23.74
CA GLY A 443 22.87 8.32 -24.08
C GLY A 443 22.78 6.81 -23.82
N ILE A 444 23.86 6.16 -23.34
CA ILE A 444 23.92 4.71 -23.17
C ILE A 444 24.26 4.36 -21.72
N TRP A 445 23.46 3.48 -21.11
CA TRP A 445 23.75 2.90 -19.81
C TRP A 445 24.62 1.63 -19.93
N LYS A 446 25.66 1.55 -19.09
CA LYS A 446 26.60 0.43 -18.97
C LYS A 446 26.67 -0.03 -17.51
N PRO A 447 26.88 -1.32 -17.23
CA PRO A 447 27.10 -1.78 -15.86
C PRO A 447 28.37 -1.13 -15.26
N ALA A 448 28.31 -0.75 -13.98
CA ALA A 448 29.45 -0.33 -13.18
C ALA A 448 29.69 -1.34 -12.04
N GLU A 449 30.81 -1.21 -11.33
CA GLU A 449 31.11 -2.05 -10.17
C GLU A 449 30.02 -1.94 -9.09
N ALA A 450 29.57 -3.08 -8.57
CA ALA A 450 28.57 -3.13 -7.51
C ALA A 450 29.10 -2.47 -6.21
N LEU A 451 28.24 -1.71 -5.55
CA LEU A 451 28.57 -1.05 -4.29
C LEU A 451 28.28 -1.97 -3.11
N GLU A 452 29.34 -2.44 -2.44
CA GLU A 452 29.22 -3.28 -1.25
C GLU A 452 29.59 -2.54 0.06
N PRO A 453 28.76 -2.61 1.11
CA PRO A 453 27.43 -3.23 1.15
C PRO A 453 26.37 -2.46 0.35
N ALA A 454 25.40 -3.20 -0.19
CA ALA A 454 24.17 -2.68 -0.80
C ALA A 454 23.43 -1.71 0.14
N ARG A 455 22.95 -0.57 -0.40
CA ARG A 455 22.33 0.49 0.43
C ARG A 455 21.35 1.37 -0.33
N PHE A 456 20.44 2.00 0.40
CA PHE A 456 19.52 3.04 -0.09
C PHE A 456 19.53 4.27 0.83
N ARG A 457 18.99 5.39 0.35
CA ARG A 457 18.98 6.70 1.07
C ARG A 457 20.38 7.15 1.51
N HIS A 458 21.41 6.77 0.76
CA HIS A 458 22.75 7.34 0.90
C HIS A 458 22.79 8.69 0.18
N CYS A 459 23.74 9.54 0.54
CA CYS A 459 24.01 10.77 -0.20
C CYS A 459 25.03 10.48 -1.31
N ALA A 460 24.97 11.23 -2.41
CA ALA A 460 25.96 11.17 -3.48
C ALA A 460 26.21 12.56 -4.04
N VAL A 461 27.49 12.91 -4.27
CA VAL A 461 27.91 14.19 -4.87
C VAL A 461 29.08 13.97 -5.81
N GLN A 462 29.18 14.81 -6.83
CA GLN A 462 30.35 14.87 -7.70
C GLN A 462 31.54 15.46 -6.94
N VAL A 463 32.73 14.90 -7.16
CA VAL A 463 34.00 15.40 -6.62
C VAL A 463 35.11 15.32 -7.67
N ARG A 464 36.16 16.11 -7.49
CA ARG A 464 37.40 16.03 -8.28
C ARG A 464 38.49 15.33 -7.48
N VAL A 465 39.17 14.37 -8.10
CA VAL A 465 40.26 13.58 -7.51
C VAL A 465 41.54 13.86 -8.31
N ALA A 466 42.57 14.38 -7.66
CA ALA A 466 43.89 14.53 -8.24
C ALA A 466 44.71 13.24 -8.05
N HIS A 467 45.42 12.84 -9.09
CA HIS A 467 46.46 11.81 -9.10
C HIS A 467 47.76 12.46 -9.61
N GLU A 468 48.91 11.83 -9.37
CA GLU A 468 50.25 12.40 -9.62
C GLU A 468 50.41 13.08 -10.99
N ASP A 469 49.77 12.54 -12.05
CA ASP A 469 49.85 13.07 -13.43
C ASP A 469 48.49 13.47 -14.06
N SER A 470 47.35 13.36 -13.35
CA SER A 470 46.03 13.67 -13.92
C SER A 470 44.97 13.95 -12.86
N ALA A 471 43.87 14.59 -13.24
CA ALA A 471 42.71 14.73 -12.38
C ALA A 471 41.49 14.06 -13.01
N THR A 472 40.77 13.26 -12.23
CA THR A 472 39.55 12.55 -12.61
C THR A 472 38.35 13.11 -11.86
N GLU A 473 37.18 13.09 -12.49
CA GLU A 473 35.92 13.35 -11.81
C GLU A 473 35.40 12.02 -11.25
N GLY A 474 34.95 12.05 -10.00
CA GLY A 474 34.44 10.88 -9.29
C GLY A 474 33.17 11.21 -8.52
N ILE A 475 32.61 10.20 -7.85
CA ILE A 475 31.40 10.34 -7.04
C ILE A 475 31.69 9.89 -5.62
N LEU A 476 31.49 10.81 -4.68
CA LEU A 476 31.61 10.57 -3.26
C LEU A 476 30.23 10.27 -2.67
N ILE A 477 30.12 9.19 -1.91
CA ILE A 477 28.90 8.83 -1.19
C ILE A 477 29.15 8.74 0.32
N PHE A 478 28.08 8.97 1.09
CA PHE A 478 28.09 8.82 2.54
C PHE A 478 26.79 8.18 3.06
N GLY A 479 26.95 7.31 4.05
CA GLY A 479 25.86 6.74 4.82
C GLY A 479 24.95 5.79 4.04
N GLY A 480 23.67 5.78 4.42
CA GLY A 480 22.64 4.89 3.87
C GLY A 480 22.25 3.74 4.80
N LYS A 481 21.18 3.03 4.44
CA LYS A 481 20.64 1.88 5.18
C LYS A 481 20.77 0.61 4.33
N THR A 482 21.24 -0.48 4.94
CA THR A 482 21.37 -1.81 4.29
C THR A 482 20.08 -2.64 4.44
N SER A 483 20.03 -3.80 3.76
CA SER A 483 18.94 -4.79 3.88
C SER A 483 18.75 -5.32 5.31
N SER A 484 19.82 -5.38 6.12
CA SER A 484 19.75 -5.80 7.52
C SER A 484 19.27 -4.71 8.48
N GLY A 485 19.06 -3.50 7.97
CA GLY A 485 18.74 -2.31 8.76
C GLY A 485 19.96 -1.62 9.36
N LEU A 486 21.18 -2.08 9.06
CA LEU A 486 22.41 -1.39 9.48
C LEU A 486 22.48 0.00 8.84
N ILE A 487 22.70 1.03 9.66
CA ILE A 487 22.94 2.39 9.21
C ILE A 487 24.44 2.60 9.11
N LEU A 488 24.89 3.17 8.00
CA LEU A 488 26.31 3.30 7.66
C LEU A 488 26.82 4.71 7.98
N ASP A 489 28.11 4.80 8.30
CA ASP A 489 28.87 6.05 8.51
C ASP A 489 30.14 6.10 7.66
N GLU A 490 30.17 5.31 6.59
CA GLU A 490 31.35 5.17 5.73
C GLU A 490 31.32 6.15 4.55
N TRP A 491 32.52 6.53 4.13
CA TRP A 491 32.77 7.30 2.91
C TRP A 491 33.29 6.38 1.82
N ARG A 492 32.64 6.38 0.66
CA ARG A 492 33.09 5.65 -0.53
C ARG A 492 33.21 6.60 -1.70
N ILE A 493 34.24 6.41 -2.52
CA ILE A 493 34.44 7.16 -3.74
C ILE A 493 34.46 6.20 -4.93
N TRP A 494 33.75 6.55 -6.00
CA TRP A 494 33.81 5.84 -7.26
C TRP A 494 34.54 6.67 -8.31
N GLU A 495 35.44 6.04 -9.05
CA GLU A 495 36.10 6.65 -10.21
C GLU A 495 35.94 5.75 -11.45
N PRO A 496 35.75 6.31 -12.66
CA PRO A 496 35.48 5.53 -13.88
C PRO A 496 36.46 4.37 -14.16
N ASN A 497 37.75 4.57 -13.86
CA ASN A 497 38.80 3.60 -14.14
C ASN A 497 39.28 2.81 -12.90
N ARG A 498 38.84 3.19 -11.69
CA ARG A 498 39.30 2.57 -10.44
C ARG A 498 38.19 1.92 -9.62
N GLY A 499 36.92 2.16 -9.96
CA GLY A 499 35.80 1.58 -9.25
C GLY A 499 35.63 2.18 -7.85
N TRP A 500 35.05 1.41 -6.92
CA TRP A 500 34.76 1.85 -5.55
C TRP A 500 35.96 1.71 -4.63
N CYS A 501 36.33 2.81 -3.97
CA CYS A 501 37.36 2.86 -2.94
C CYS A 501 36.80 3.37 -1.61
N HIS A 502 37.32 2.86 -0.48
CA HIS A 502 37.04 3.42 0.84
C HIS A 502 37.87 4.69 1.07
N VAL A 503 37.24 5.75 1.55
CA VAL A 503 37.92 7.01 1.87
C VAL A 503 38.12 7.13 3.38
N PRO A 504 39.36 7.09 3.90
CA PRO A 504 39.61 7.29 5.32
C PRO A 504 39.22 8.72 5.73
N CYS A 505 38.52 8.82 6.86
CA CYS A 505 38.15 10.10 7.48
C CYS A 505 39.17 10.51 8.54
N LYS A 506 39.69 11.73 8.47
CA LYS A 506 40.56 12.36 9.48
C LYS A 506 39.83 13.53 10.15
N GLY A 507 40.07 13.74 11.44
CA GLY A 507 39.39 14.78 12.23
C GLY A 507 38.13 14.25 12.91
N GLY A 508 37.05 15.04 12.89
CA GLY A 508 35.76 14.60 13.43
C GLY A 508 35.09 13.57 12.51
N ARG A 509 34.24 12.71 13.07
CA ARG A 509 33.52 11.67 12.29
C ARG A 509 32.01 11.90 12.40
N PRO A 510 31.32 12.22 11.29
CA PRO A 510 29.87 12.27 11.31
C PRO A 510 29.27 10.91 11.70
N PRO A 511 28.29 10.84 12.62
CA PRO A 511 27.67 9.59 12.99
C PRO A 511 26.89 8.93 11.84
N ALA A 512 26.67 7.62 11.98
CA ALA A 512 25.90 6.81 11.04
C ALA A 512 24.51 7.38 10.80
N ARG A 513 24.16 7.54 9.53
CA ARG A 513 22.89 8.14 9.12
C ARG A 513 22.44 7.68 7.73
N TYR A 514 21.16 7.86 7.48
CA TYR A 514 20.55 7.71 6.17
C TYR A 514 19.52 8.82 5.94
N GLY A 515 19.22 9.10 4.68
CA GLY A 515 18.33 10.18 4.25
C GLY A 515 18.84 11.57 4.64
N ALA A 516 20.15 11.72 4.83
CA ALA A 516 20.80 13.00 5.03
C ALA A 516 20.88 13.77 3.69
N SER A 517 21.22 15.05 3.77
CA SER A 517 21.43 15.89 2.60
C SER A 517 22.90 16.27 2.50
N MET A 518 23.47 16.18 1.30
CA MET A 518 24.88 16.48 1.04
C MET A 518 25.01 17.25 -0.25
N ALA A 519 25.88 18.26 -0.26
CA ALA A 519 26.23 19.02 -1.45
C ALA A 519 27.72 19.35 -1.43
N ALA A 520 28.35 19.36 -2.60
CA ALA A 520 29.70 19.85 -2.80
C ALA A 520 29.66 21.34 -3.22
N PHE A 521 30.65 22.12 -2.80
CA PHE A 521 30.86 23.50 -3.21
C PHE A 521 32.37 23.79 -3.29
N GLY A 522 32.80 24.63 -4.23
CA GLY A 522 34.22 25.00 -4.41
C GLY A 522 34.57 25.36 -5.85
N GLU A 523 35.70 26.03 -6.05
CA GLU A 523 36.15 26.43 -7.38
C GLU A 523 36.57 25.19 -8.20
N PRO A 524 36.07 25.04 -9.45
CA PRO A 524 36.34 23.89 -10.31
C PRO A 524 37.82 23.58 -10.57
N MET A 525 38.71 24.54 -10.30
CA MET A 525 40.14 24.50 -10.64
C MET A 525 41.06 24.08 -9.49
N THR A 526 40.54 23.78 -8.29
CA THR A 526 41.38 23.37 -7.15
C THR A 526 41.41 21.84 -6.96
N ALA A 527 42.52 21.31 -6.43
CA ALA A 527 42.68 19.87 -6.11
C ALA A 527 41.89 19.43 -4.85
N THR A 528 41.10 20.33 -4.28
CA THR A 528 40.35 20.17 -3.04
C THR A 528 38.87 20.37 -3.30
N THR A 529 38.04 19.36 -3.04
CA THR A 529 36.58 19.51 -3.10
C THR A 529 36.05 19.66 -1.67
N ARG A 530 35.19 20.65 -1.41
CA ARG A 530 34.56 20.86 -0.09
C ARG A 530 33.05 20.65 -0.20
N GLY A 531 32.41 20.46 0.94
CA GLY A 531 30.95 20.31 0.96
C GLY A 531 30.35 20.29 2.35
N VAL A 532 29.02 20.19 2.38
CA VAL A 532 28.22 20.09 3.59
C VAL A 532 27.51 18.75 3.63
N LEU A 533 27.38 18.19 4.83
CA LEU A 533 26.49 17.10 5.18
C LEU A 533 25.62 17.54 6.36
N THR A 534 24.30 17.45 6.24
CA THR A 534 23.36 17.87 7.30
C THR A 534 22.20 16.89 7.43
N GLY A 535 21.70 16.75 8.65
CA GLY A 535 20.48 16.00 8.91
C GLY A 535 20.62 14.48 8.74
N GLY A 536 19.53 13.85 8.31
CA GLY A 536 19.37 12.40 8.29
C GLY A 536 18.80 11.84 9.60
N MET A 537 18.86 10.52 9.73
CA MET A 537 18.20 9.82 10.82
C MET A 537 19.07 8.71 11.41
N THR A 538 18.93 8.51 12.72
CA THR A 538 19.58 7.45 13.49
C THR A 538 18.96 6.08 13.21
N SER A 539 19.60 5.02 13.69
CA SER A 539 19.09 3.65 13.62
C SER A 539 17.75 3.46 14.33
N ASP A 540 17.48 4.22 15.39
CA ASP A 540 16.22 4.17 16.14
C ASP A 540 15.14 5.13 15.61
N GLY A 541 15.34 5.74 14.44
CA GLY A 541 14.32 6.55 13.79
C GLY A 541 14.16 7.96 14.36
N ARG A 542 15.23 8.54 14.92
CA ARG A 542 15.26 9.94 15.37
C ARG A 542 16.05 10.80 14.41
N LEU A 543 15.55 12.01 14.16
CA LEU A 543 16.22 12.96 13.28
C LEU A 543 17.51 13.49 13.93
N ILE A 544 18.57 13.57 13.13
CA ILE A 544 19.87 14.09 13.53
C ILE A 544 19.89 15.60 13.26
N SER A 545 20.28 16.39 14.26
CA SER A 545 20.30 17.85 14.19
C SER A 545 21.72 18.39 14.25
N ASP A 546 22.52 18.09 13.22
CA ASP A 546 23.89 18.57 13.07
C ASP A 546 24.14 19.07 11.63
N ILE A 547 25.23 19.81 11.47
CA ILE A 547 25.78 20.21 10.17
C ILE A 547 27.30 20.02 10.19
N TRP A 548 27.78 19.29 9.20
CA TRP A 548 29.17 18.93 9.03
C TRP A 548 29.70 19.56 7.77
N GLU A 549 30.88 20.14 7.87
CA GLU A 549 31.66 20.54 6.72
C GLU A 549 32.70 19.46 6.44
N TRP A 550 32.83 19.07 5.17
CA TRP A 550 33.82 18.08 4.73
C TRP A 550 34.73 18.65 3.64
N GLU A 551 35.97 18.16 3.61
CA GLU A 551 37.00 18.52 2.63
C GLU A 551 37.70 17.24 2.15
N LEU A 552 37.59 16.95 0.85
CA LEU A 552 38.30 15.87 0.17
C LEU A 552 39.65 16.38 -0.32
N ARG A 553 40.73 15.75 0.15
CA ARG A 553 42.11 15.98 -0.31
C ARG A 553 42.62 14.73 -1.02
N SER A 554 43.37 14.95 -2.10
CA SER A 554 43.89 13.87 -2.96
C SER A 554 45.37 14.07 -3.35
N ASP A 555 46.02 15.09 -2.80
CA ASP A 555 47.42 15.46 -3.06
C ASP A 555 48.45 14.45 -2.54
N GLN A 556 48.20 13.83 -1.39
CA GLN A 556 49.07 12.81 -0.77
C GLN A 556 48.30 11.51 -0.44
N GLY A 557 47.34 11.18 -1.32
CA GLY A 557 46.37 10.09 -1.12
C GLY A 557 44.97 10.62 -0.78
N ILE A 558 43.96 9.83 -1.14
CA ILE A 558 42.55 10.22 -1.02
C ILE A 558 42.12 10.12 0.45
N VAL A 559 41.84 11.27 1.07
CA VAL A 559 41.42 11.38 2.48
C VAL A 559 40.33 12.44 2.58
N ILE A 560 39.36 12.21 3.47
CA ILE A 560 38.34 13.22 3.80
C ILE A 560 38.55 13.78 5.19
N PHE A 561 38.49 15.10 5.33
CA PHE A 561 38.50 15.80 6.61
C PHE A 561 37.09 16.27 6.92
N CYS A 562 36.58 15.96 8.12
CA CYS A 562 35.25 16.40 8.52
C CYS A 562 35.33 17.24 9.81
N ASN A 563 34.55 18.31 9.86
CA ASN A 563 34.44 19.22 10.98
C ASN A 563 32.98 19.45 11.36
N ASP A 564 32.64 19.28 12.63
CA ASP A 564 31.31 19.59 13.16
C ASP A 564 31.15 21.10 13.25
N ARG A 565 30.29 21.66 12.40
CA ARG A 565 30.01 23.10 12.36
C ARG A 565 28.70 23.46 13.07
N SER A 566 28.04 22.53 13.77
CA SER A 566 26.73 22.76 14.41
C SER A 566 26.74 23.90 15.42
N LYS A 567 27.85 24.09 16.14
CA LYS A 567 28.04 25.19 17.10
C LYS A 567 28.33 26.56 16.45
N HIS A 568 28.60 26.59 15.13
CA HIS A 568 28.92 27.81 14.39
C HIS A 568 27.70 28.43 13.71
N ILE A 569 26.51 27.83 13.87
CA ILE A 569 25.27 28.38 13.36
C ILE A 569 24.91 29.64 14.13
N SER A 570 24.56 30.70 13.42
CA SER A 570 24.10 31.94 14.03
C SER A 570 22.93 31.65 14.99
N PRO A 571 22.95 32.18 16.24
CA PRO A 571 21.87 31.95 17.22
C PRO A 571 20.48 32.32 16.69
N ILE A 572 20.41 33.36 15.85
CA ILE A 572 19.15 33.83 15.22
C ILE A 572 18.57 32.76 14.27
N CYS A 573 19.43 31.95 13.66
CA CYS A 573 19.09 30.94 12.67
C CYS A 573 18.96 29.53 13.26
N ALA A 574 19.35 29.31 14.52
CA ALA A 574 19.37 28.00 15.16
C ALA A 574 17.97 27.36 15.27
N GLU A 575 16.92 28.18 15.29
CA GLU A 575 15.51 27.77 15.34
C GLU A 575 14.92 27.38 13.96
N LEU A 576 15.66 27.60 12.87
CA LEU A 576 15.23 27.20 11.52
C LEU A 576 15.42 25.71 11.31
N SER A 577 14.54 25.13 10.49
CA SER A 577 14.49 23.70 10.19
C SER A 577 15.59 23.22 9.22
N TYR A 578 16.83 23.69 9.35
CA TYR A 578 17.93 23.32 8.44
C TYR A 578 18.39 21.84 8.55
N PRO A 579 18.30 21.13 9.71
CA PRO A 579 18.56 19.70 9.74
C PRO A 579 17.28 18.96 9.35
N ARG A 580 17.38 18.15 8.29
CA ARG A 580 16.24 17.46 7.71
C ARG A 580 16.53 16.02 7.36
N PHE A 581 15.48 15.20 7.32
CA PHE A 581 15.49 13.89 6.70
C PHE A 581 14.77 13.95 5.36
N GLY A 582 15.36 13.35 4.32
CA GLY A 582 14.77 13.27 2.98
C GLY A 582 14.71 14.60 2.22
N ALA A 583 15.48 15.62 2.64
CA ALA A 583 15.59 16.89 1.95
C ALA A 583 16.63 16.83 0.81
N ASN A 584 16.47 17.70 -0.19
CA ASN A 584 17.48 17.91 -1.21
C ASN A 584 18.37 19.09 -0.80
N LEU A 585 19.68 18.98 -0.99
CA LEU A 585 20.62 20.08 -0.82
C LEU A 585 21.39 20.23 -2.14
N VAL A 586 21.28 21.38 -2.77
CA VAL A 586 21.87 21.64 -4.09
C VAL A 586 22.67 22.95 -4.09
N PRO A 587 23.72 23.07 -4.93
CA PRO A 587 24.40 24.34 -5.15
C PRO A 587 23.45 25.41 -5.70
N PHE A 588 23.58 26.64 -5.19
CA PHE A 588 22.79 27.80 -5.59
C PHE A 588 23.64 29.07 -5.48
N GLY A 589 24.25 29.48 -6.59
CA GLY A 589 25.23 30.54 -6.64
C GLY A 589 26.47 30.20 -5.83
N LYS A 590 26.82 31.07 -4.89
CA LYS A 590 27.91 30.84 -3.92
C LYS A 590 27.44 30.11 -2.65
N ASP A 591 26.13 29.87 -2.54
CA ASP A 591 25.48 29.32 -1.37
C ASP A 591 24.89 27.93 -1.68
N LEU A 592 24.20 27.35 -0.70
CA LEU A 592 23.48 26.08 -0.86
C LEU A 592 21.98 26.29 -0.63
N LEU A 593 21.15 25.63 -1.44
CA LEU A 593 19.70 25.63 -1.30
C LEU A 593 19.22 24.29 -0.74
N LEU A 594 18.61 24.33 0.44
CA LEU A 594 17.98 23.19 1.11
C LEU A 594 16.47 23.19 0.83
N ILE A 595 15.94 22.06 0.38
CA ILE A 595 14.60 21.96 -0.19
C ILE A 595 13.84 20.75 0.37
N GLY A 596 12.64 20.99 0.92
CA GLY A 596 11.70 19.95 1.36
C GLY A 596 12.20 19.09 2.51
N GLY A 597 11.71 17.85 2.61
CA GLY A 597 12.04 16.90 3.68
C GLY A 597 11.16 17.04 4.94
N VAL A 598 11.62 16.49 6.06
CA VAL A 598 10.98 16.61 7.38
C VAL A 598 11.99 16.98 8.45
N THR A 599 11.55 17.63 9.54
CA THR A 599 12.40 18.12 10.64
C THR A 599 12.01 17.50 11.99
N LYS A 600 12.83 17.69 13.04
CA LYS A 600 12.82 16.88 14.28
C LYS A 600 11.54 16.93 15.10
N ASN A 601 10.88 18.10 15.18
CA ASN A 601 9.84 18.34 16.18
C ASN A 601 8.59 19.06 15.65
N ARG A 602 8.51 19.36 14.35
CA ARG A 602 7.36 20.06 13.75
C ARG A 602 7.19 19.72 12.27
N ILE A 603 6.02 20.05 11.72
CA ILE A 603 5.82 20.11 10.27
C ILE A 603 6.54 21.35 9.73
N ILE A 604 7.22 21.21 8.59
CA ILE A 604 7.89 22.34 7.93
C ILE A 604 6.82 23.30 7.40
N SER A 605 6.93 24.58 7.78
CA SER A 605 6.04 25.61 7.25
C SER A 605 6.39 25.92 5.79
N VAL A 606 5.41 26.38 5.00
CA VAL A 606 5.65 26.83 3.61
C VAL A 606 6.78 27.88 3.51
N LYS A 607 6.93 28.72 4.54
CA LYS A 607 7.99 29.75 4.64
C LYS A 607 9.39 29.18 4.82
N GLU A 608 9.50 27.92 5.24
CA GLU A 608 10.76 27.21 5.47
C GLU A 608 11.02 26.14 4.40
N GLU A 609 10.10 25.84 3.48
CA GLU A 609 10.30 24.77 2.48
C GLU A 609 11.63 24.93 1.71
N LEU A 610 12.05 26.18 1.50
CA LEU A 610 13.32 26.58 0.88
C LEU A 610 14.16 27.38 1.88
N LEU A 611 15.36 26.88 2.20
CA LEU A 611 16.34 27.59 3.02
C LEU A 611 17.66 27.75 2.27
N ILE A 612 18.26 28.94 2.33
CA ILE A 612 19.62 29.21 1.85
C ILE A 612 20.58 29.02 3.02
N ILE A 613 21.65 28.24 2.81
CA ILE A 613 22.73 28.03 3.78
C ILE A 613 23.98 28.69 3.23
N ARG A 614 24.51 29.68 3.97
CA ARG A 614 25.78 30.35 3.65
C ARG A 614 26.87 29.92 4.61
N LEU A 615 27.99 29.50 4.03
CA LEU A 615 29.12 28.97 4.77
C LEU A 615 30.19 30.05 4.92
N ARG A 616 30.12 30.80 6.01
CA ARG A 616 31.13 31.79 6.42
C ARG A 616 31.84 31.29 7.68
N GLN A 617 32.49 32.18 8.43
CA GLN A 617 33.00 31.86 9.76
C GLN A 617 31.88 31.39 10.69
N SER A 618 30.73 32.09 10.66
CA SER A 618 29.44 31.59 11.12
C SER A 618 28.64 31.01 9.97
N ILE A 619 27.83 29.98 10.24
CA ILE A 619 26.84 29.48 9.28
C ILE A 619 25.58 30.32 9.41
N GLU A 620 25.20 30.97 8.31
CA GLU A 620 23.96 31.74 8.21
C GLU A 620 22.92 30.90 7.47
N VAL A 621 21.70 30.86 8.00
CA VAL A 621 20.57 30.19 7.34
C VAL A 621 19.46 31.21 7.15
N GLU A 622 19.01 31.36 5.91
CA GLU A 622 17.96 32.32 5.55
C GLU A 622 16.79 31.63 4.85
N ARG A 623 15.60 32.21 5.01
CA ARG A 623 14.38 31.74 4.34
C ARG A 623 14.27 32.31 2.95
N LEU A 624 13.96 31.46 1.98
CA LEU A 624 13.64 31.84 0.61
C LEU A 624 12.14 31.64 0.35
N ASP A 625 11.33 32.65 0.67
CA ASP A 625 9.86 32.54 0.68
C ASP A 625 9.23 32.68 -0.72
N LEU A 626 9.49 31.72 -1.61
CA LEU A 626 8.96 31.72 -2.98
C LEU A 626 7.69 30.88 -3.13
N LEU A 627 7.44 29.95 -2.19
CA LEU A 627 6.37 28.96 -2.31
C LEU A 627 5.08 29.35 -1.58
N SER A 628 5.08 30.37 -0.71
CA SER A 628 3.86 30.80 0.02
C SER A 628 2.70 31.16 -0.91
N ASN A 629 3.02 31.84 -2.02
CA ASN A 629 2.05 32.24 -3.04
C ASN A 629 1.88 31.22 -4.16
N SER A 630 2.61 30.11 -4.13
CA SER A 630 2.52 29.07 -5.17
C SER A 630 1.15 28.38 -5.16
N ARG A 631 0.61 28.15 -6.36
CA ARG A 631 -0.64 27.42 -6.58
C ARG A 631 -0.46 26.50 -7.81
N PRO A 632 -0.51 25.17 -7.65
CA PRO A 632 -0.70 24.43 -6.39
C PRO A 632 0.53 24.52 -5.48
N ARG A 633 0.32 24.41 -4.16
CA ARG A 633 1.41 24.25 -3.18
C ARG A 633 2.02 22.85 -3.32
N PRO A 634 3.34 22.70 -3.48
CA PRO A 634 3.98 21.39 -3.56
C PRO A 634 4.01 20.67 -2.22
N LEU A 635 4.07 19.34 -2.27
CA LEU A 635 4.48 18.49 -1.16
C LEU A 635 5.86 17.91 -1.47
N LEU A 636 6.90 18.44 -0.83
CA LEU A 636 8.30 18.13 -1.13
C LEU A 636 8.82 16.89 -0.38
N VAL A 637 8.02 15.83 -0.41
CA VAL A 637 8.37 14.49 0.10
C VAL A 637 8.74 13.58 -1.05
N GLY A 638 9.98 13.12 -1.09
CA GLY A 638 10.50 12.32 -2.20
C GLY A 638 10.52 13.08 -3.53
N SER A 639 10.54 14.42 -3.50
CA SER A 639 10.85 15.24 -4.68
C SER A 639 12.33 15.16 -4.99
N CYS A 640 12.69 15.42 -6.25
CA CYS A 640 14.07 15.49 -6.70
C CYS A 640 14.40 16.94 -7.08
N ALA A 641 15.58 17.41 -6.71
CA ALA A 641 16.09 18.73 -7.09
C ALA A 641 17.40 18.60 -7.87
N VAL A 642 17.58 19.43 -8.90
CA VAL A 642 18.81 19.49 -9.68
C VAL A 642 19.20 20.94 -9.92
N SER A 643 20.46 21.29 -9.63
CA SER A 643 21.02 22.59 -9.99
C SER A 643 21.36 22.60 -11.48
N ILE A 644 20.79 23.56 -12.23
CA ILE A 644 20.98 23.70 -13.68
C ILE A 644 22.09 24.71 -13.98
N SER A 645 22.12 25.78 -13.19
CA SER A 645 23.15 26.81 -13.21
C SER A 645 23.21 27.47 -11.84
N ASP A 646 24.16 28.37 -11.64
CA ASP A 646 24.32 29.15 -10.41
C ASP A 646 23.02 29.83 -9.96
N HIS A 647 22.12 30.17 -10.89
CA HIS A 647 20.89 30.91 -10.59
C HIS A 647 19.62 30.15 -10.94
N GLU A 648 19.69 28.83 -11.13
CA GLU A 648 18.54 28.03 -11.54
C GLU A 648 18.53 26.62 -10.95
N VAL A 649 17.43 26.26 -10.29
CA VAL A 649 17.17 24.93 -9.75
C VAL A 649 15.86 24.38 -10.30
N PHE A 650 15.88 23.13 -10.75
CA PHE A 650 14.72 22.41 -11.24
C PHE A 650 14.23 21.38 -10.21
N LEU A 651 12.92 21.36 -9.94
CA LEU A 651 12.27 20.53 -8.94
C LEU A 651 11.16 19.70 -9.57
N VAL A 652 11.18 18.40 -9.37
CA VAL A 652 10.20 17.49 -9.97
C VAL A 652 9.81 16.34 -9.05
N GLY A 653 8.58 15.85 -9.23
CA GLY A 653 8.01 14.76 -8.46
C GLY A 653 7.71 15.16 -7.02
N GLY A 654 7.45 14.13 -6.21
CA GLY A 654 7.09 14.26 -4.81
C GLY A 654 5.59 14.07 -4.55
N GLY A 655 5.28 13.67 -3.33
CA GLY A 655 3.92 13.36 -2.91
C GLY A 655 3.87 12.37 -1.74
N ALA A 656 2.66 12.13 -1.26
CA ALA A 656 2.39 11.34 -0.06
C ALA A 656 1.19 10.39 -0.28
N VAL A 657 1.13 9.26 0.40
CA VAL A 657 -0.10 8.46 0.56
C VAL A 657 -0.99 9.04 1.65
N CYS A 658 -0.50 10.02 2.40
CA CYS A 658 -1.17 10.71 3.50
C CYS A 658 -1.83 9.71 4.45
N PHE A 659 -1.00 8.80 4.98
CA PHE A 659 -1.42 7.75 5.90
C PHE A 659 -2.47 6.80 5.28
N SER A 660 -3.71 6.82 5.77
CA SER A 660 -4.84 6.05 5.24
C SER A 660 -5.88 6.91 4.52
N MET A 661 -5.59 8.20 4.28
CA MET A 661 -6.59 9.19 3.88
C MET A 661 -6.68 9.37 2.36
N GLY A 662 -5.61 9.02 1.63
CA GLY A 662 -5.57 9.05 0.17
C GLY A 662 -4.27 9.67 -0.35
N SER A 663 -3.89 9.40 -1.59
CA SER A 663 -2.62 9.90 -2.13
C SER A 663 -2.71 11.35 -2.63
N PHE A 664 -1.73 12.16 -2.26
CA PHE A 664 -1.42 13.46 -2.85
C PHE A 664 -0.19 13.34 -3.77
N TRP A 665 -0.25 13.99 -4.93
CA TRP A 665 0.83 14.01 -5.92
C TRP A 665 1.11 15.44 -6.37
N ASN A 666 2.39 15.79 -6.53
CA ASN A 666 2.77 16.99 -7.26
C ASN A 666 2.49 16.76 -8.76
N LEU A 667 1.53 17.49 -9.34
CA LEU A 667 1.09 17.32 -10.74
C LEU A 667 1.82 18.29 -11.69
N GLY A 668 3.14 18.37 -11.56
CA GLY A 668 3.96 19.34 -12.29
C GLY A 668 5.39 19.39 -11.77
N PHE A 669 6.12 20.39 -12.23
CA PHE A 669 7.47 20.71 -11.78
C PHE A 669 7.55 22.19 -11.39
N PHE A 670 8.58 22.53 -10.63
CA PHE A 670 8.89 23.89 -10.21
C PHE A 670 10.29 24.26 -10.68
N GLU A 671 10.45 25.49 -11.13
CA GLU A 671 11.74 26.10 -11.45
C GLU A 671 11.95 27.26 -10.48
N ILE A 672 13.07 27.26 -9.78
CA ILE A 672 13.54 28.41 -8.99
C ILE A 672 14.59 29.10 -9.85
N ALA A 673 14.32 30.32 -10.31
CA ALA A 673 15.21 31.04 -11.21
C ALA A 673 15.18 32.56 -10.98
N GLU A 674 16.25 33.23 -11.41
CA GLU A 674 16.42 34.68 -11.40
C GLU A 674 15.61 35.39 -12.51
N ARG A 675 14.30 35.15 -12.55
CA ARG A 675 13.40 35.77 -13.52
C ARG A 675 11.97 35.66 -13.07
N ASP A 676 11.20 36.73 -13.29
CA ASP A 676 9.75 36.69 -13.19
C ASP A 676 9.12 36.16 -14.49
N GLY A 677 8.25 35.16 -14.41
CA GLY A 677 7.53 34.67 -15.58
C GLY A 677 7.00 33.24 -15.49
N LYS A 678 6.61 32.69 -16.65
CA LYS A 678 6.28 31.27 -16.78
C LYS A 678 7.56 30.47 -17.03
N SER A 679 7.61 29.25 -16.50
CA SER A 679 8.72 28.35 -16.78
C SER A 679 8.84 28.09 -18.29
N LEU A 680 10.07 28.15 -18.81
CA LEU A 680 10.36 27.76 -20.21
C LEU A 680 10.51 26.26 -20.37
N TRP A 681 10.62 25.51 -19.26
CA TRP A 681 10.71 24.08 -19.29
C TRP A 681 9.40 23.47 -19.78
N HIS A 682 9.53 22.38 -20.52
CA HIS A 682 8.43 21.53 -20.87
C HIS A 682 8.92 20.08 -20.90
N ARG A 683 8.02 19.16 -20.55
CA ARG A 683 8.29 17.73 -20.71
C ARG A 683 8.54 17.45 -22.19
N THR A 684 9.64 16.79 -22.51
CA THR A 684 9.86 16.29 -23.88
C THR A 684 8.94 15.08 -24.07
N LEU A 685 8.10 15.10 -25.12
CA LEU A 685 7.15 14.02 -25.39
C LEU A 685 7.88 12.67 -25.41
N THR A 686 7.57 11.84 -24.42
CA THR A 686 7.84 10.41 -24.48
C THR A 686 7.07 9.87 -25.68
N ASN A 687 7.71 9.11 -26.56
CA ASN A 687 6.94 8.12 -27.31
C ASN A 687 6.29 7.25 -26.24
N GLU A 688 4.98 7.36 -26.06
CA GLU A 688 4.18 6.30 -25.46
C GLU A 688 4.22 5.13 -26.47
N LYS A 689 5.37 4.46 -26.53
CA LYS A 689 5.43 3.05 -26.84
C LYS A 689 5.44 2.36 -25.49
N GLU A 690 4.25 2.01 -25.01
CA GLU A 690 4.14 0.71 -24.37
C GLU A 690 4.83 -0.29 -25.31
N GLY A 691 5.76 -1.07 -24.78
CA GLY A 691 6.55 -2.00 -25.56
C GLY A 691 5.69 -3.07 -26.21
N PHE A 692 5.12 -2.76 -27.37
CA PHE A 692 4.72 -3.72 -28.39
C PHE A 692 5.69 -3.58 -29.57
N CYS A 693 6.42 -4.65 -29.83
CA CYS A 693 7.25 -4.77 -31.03
C CYS A 693 6.38 -4.97 -32.28
N LYS A 694 6.23 -3.88 -33.08
CA LYS A 694 6.01 -3.77 -34.55
C LYS A 694 4.76 -4.48 -35.15
N SER A 695 4.06 -3.98 -36.17
CA SER A 695 4.49 -3.33 -37.41
C SER A 695 3.38 -2.49 -38.10
N GLY A 696 3.82 -1.55 -38.96
CA GLY A 696 3.17 -0.69 -39.99
C GLY A 696 1.69 -0.91 -40.38
N ASN A 697 0.94 0.09 -40.87
CA ASN A 697 1.32 1.23 -41.70
C ASN A 697 0.25 2.34 -41.63
N SER A 698 0.69 3.56 -41.95
CA SER A 698 -0.10 4.77 -42.11
C SER A 698 -1.27 4.65 -43.11
N MET A 699 -2.37 5.39 -42.88
CA MET A 699 -2.78 6.44 -43.81
C MET A 699 -3.80 7.42 -43.20
N SER A 700 -3.68 8.64 -43.72
CA SER A 700 -4.27 9.93 -43.36
C SER A 700 -5.79 10.05 -43.38
N ARG A 701 -6.28 10.94 -42.50
CA ARG A 701 -7.60 11.60 -42.51
C ARG A 701 -8.02 12.12 -43.89
N ALA A 702 -9.31 11.96 -44.21
CA ALA A 702 -10.07 12.96 -44.97
C ALA A 702 -11.52 13.03 -44.47
N THR A 703 -11.94 14.26 -44.17
CA THR A 703 -13.26 14.73 -43.75
C THR A 703 -14.30 14.69 -44.88
N LYS A 704 -15.55 14.32 -44.55
CA LYS A 704 -16.86 14.75 -45.11
C LYS A 704 -17.93 13.92 -44.36
N GLY A 705 -19.07 14.39 -43.86
CA GLY A 705 -19.89 15.53 -44.22
C GLY A 705 -21.33 15.04 -44.45
N ARG A 706 -22.13 15.00 -43.36
CA ARG A 706 -23.58 15.30 -43.26
C ARG A 706 -24.61 14.51 -44.12
N LYS A 707 -25.62 13.96 -43.43
CA LYS A 707 -27.11 14.02 -43.68
C LYS A 707 -27.80 12.67 -43.39
N THR A 708 -28.57 12.56 -42.30
CA THR A 708 -30.05 12.60 -42.24
C THR A 708 -30.76 11.65 -43.21
N GLU A 709 -31.50 10.66 -42.68
CA GLU A 709 -32.95 10.61 -42.78
C GLU A 709 -33.57 9.50 -41.90
N ASN A 710 -34.62 9.89 -41.18
CA ASN A 710 -35.63 9.00 -40.61
C ASN A 710 -36.53 8.48 -41.75
N LEU A 711 -37.03 7.24 -41.66
CA LEU A 711 -38.47 6.91 -41.74
C LEU A 711 -38.72 5.38 -41.74
N SER A 712 -39.26 4.90 -40.61
CA SER A 712 -40.44 4.03 -40.42
C SER A 712 -40.74 2.78 -41.29
N LYS A 713 -41.10 1.71 -40.55
CA LYS A 713 -41.94 0.51 -40.89
C LYS A 713 -41.28 -0.51 -41.83
N GLU A 714 -41.36 -1.83 -41.62
CA GLU A 714 -42.51 -2.68 -41.33
C GLU A 714 -42.13 -3.94 -40.55
N LEU A 715 -43.10 -4.49 -39.80
CA LEU A 715 -43.05 -5.82 -39.22
C LEU A 715 -43.27 -6.89 -40.30
N SER A 716 -42.27 -7.72 -40.54
CA SER A 716 -42.42 -9.04 -41.15
C SER A 716 -41.81 -10.09 -40.22
N SER A 717 -42.57 -11.14 -39.97
CA SER A 717 -42.21 -12.31 -39.15
C SER A 717 -40.90 -12.97 -39.62
N GLU A 718 -39.83 -12.84 -38.85
CA GLU A 718 -38.59 -13.61 -39.03
C GLU A 718 -38.56 -14.79 -38.07
N GLN A 719 -38.22 -15.95 -38.62
CA GLN A 719 -37.96 -17.18 -37.88
C GLN A 719 -36.86 -16.95 -36.84
N LEU A 720 -37.06 -17.44 -35.61
CA LEU A 720 -36.04 -17.41 -34.56
C LEU A 720 -34.73 -18.01 -35.09
N PRO A 721 -33.58 -17.31 -34.98
CA PRO A 721 -32.30 -17.83 -35.44
C PRO A 721 -31.88 -19.05 -34.60
N LYS A 722 -31.29 -20.06 -35.24
CA LYS A 722 -30.75 -21.24 -34.55
C LYS A 722 -29.30 -21.00 -34.14
N PRO A 723 -28.84 -21.51 -32.99
CA PRO A 723 -27.43 -21.41 -32.60
C PRO A 723 -26.53 -22.10 -33.65
N PRO A 724 -25.29 -21.59 -33.83
CA PRO A 724 -24.35 -22.13 -34.81
C PRO A 724 -23.98 -23.59 -34.50
N SER A 725 -23.79 -24.39 -35.55
CA SER A 725 -23.36 -25.77 -35.42
C SER A 725 -21.92 -25.87 -34.87
N PRO A 726 -21.64 -26.75 -33.89
CA PRO A 726 -20.33 -26.89 -33.29
C PRO A 726 -19.28 -27.37 -34.29
N LYS A 727 -18.07 -26.79 -34.23
CA LYS A 727 -16.90 -27.25 -34.97
C LYS A 727 -16.25 -28.45 -34.27
N THR A 728 -15.83 -29.47 -35.00
CA THR A 728 -15.08 -30.57 -34.39
C THR A 728 -13.66 -30.13 -34.01
N ILE A 729 -13.24 -30.41 -32.77
CA ILE A 729 -11.86 -30.16 -32.34
C ILE A 729 -10.88 -31.00 -33.14
N GLN A 730 -9.77 -30.38 -33.52
CA GLN A 730 -8.70 -31.06 -34.24
C GLN A 730 -8.07 -32.18 -33.42
N ARG A 731 -7.82 -33.31 -34.08
CA ARG A 731 -7.12 -34.47 -33.52
C ARG A 731 -5.70 -34.45 -34.07
N ILE A 732 -4.71 -34.43 -33.19
CA ILE A 732 -3.29 -34.26 -33.56
C ILE A 732 -2.42 -35.33 -32.88
N ARG A 733 -1.27 -35.63 -33.49
CA ARG A 733 -0.25 -36.49 -32.90
C ARG A 733 1.01 -35.68 -32.66
N ILE A 734 1.43 -35.61 -31.40
CA ILE A 734 2.69 -35.00 -31.01
C ILE A 734 3.80 -36.05 -31.01
N LYS A 735 4.99 -35.66 -31.43
CA LYS A 735 6.18 -36.53 -31.54
C LYS A 735 7.29 -36.10 -30.58
N SER A 736 7.23 -34.86 -30.10
CA SER A 736 8.22 -34.24 -29.21
C SER A 736 7.54 -33.37 -28.15
N PRO A 737 8.24 -33.04 -27.04
CA PRO A 737 7.75 -32.04 -26.09
C PRO A 737 7.55 -30.65 -26.70
N ASP A 738 8.34 -30.30 -27.71
CA ASP A 738 8.23 -29.02 -28.41
C ASP A 738 6.88 -28.88 -29.15
N ASP A 739 6.35 -29.98 -29.70
CA ASP A 739 5.03 -29.97 -30.35
C ASP A 739 3.91 -29.59 -29.36
N PHE A 740 4.05 -30.00 -28.09
CA PHE A 740 3.09 -29.63 -27.05
C PHE A 740 3.30 -28.19 -26.55
N LEU A 741 4.55 -27.70 -26.51
CA LEU A 741 4.85 -26.29 -26.25
C LEU A 741 4.27 -25.38 -27.33
N ASP A 742 4.32 -25.79 -28.60
CA ASP A 742 3.70 -25.04 -29.69
C ASP A 742 2.18 -25.02 -29.55
N LEU A 743 1.56 -26.13 -29.14
CA LEU A 743 0.13 -26.15 -28.81
C LEU A 743 -0.23 -25.19 -27.66
N LEU A 744 0.61 -25.10 -26.63
CA LEU A 744 0.43 -24.16 -25.52
C LEU A 744 0.51 -22.69 -26.00
N ARG A 745 1.38 -22.39 -26.98
CA ARG A 745 1.51 -21.05 -27.56
C ARG A 745 0.31 -20.65 -28.41
N VAL A 746 -0.26 -21.60 -29.16
CA VAL A 746 -1.47 -21.38 -29.97
C VAL A 746 -2.70 -21.20 -29.08
N SER A 747 -2.72 -21.84 -27.90
CA SER A 747 -3.78 -21.72 -26.90
C SER A 747 -5.18 -22.09 -27.41
N GLU A 748 -5.24 -23.08 -28.30
CA GLU A 748 -6.46 -23.70 -28.82
C GLU A 748 -6.59 -25.16 -28.32
N PRO A 749 -7.82 -25.66 -28.09
CA PRO A 749 -8.02 -27.03 -27.65
C PRO A 749 -7.70 -28.02 -28.77
N ALA A 750 -7.13 -29.16 -28.40
CA ALA A 750 -6.82 -30.24 -29.33
C ALA A 750 -6.93 -31.60 -28.63
N VAL A 751 -7.35 -32.62 -29.36
CA VAL A 751 -7.28 -34.01 -28.90
C VAL A 751 -5.95 -34.62 -29.34
N LEU A 752 -5.16 -35.08 -28.38
CA LEU A 752 -3.89 -35.75 -28.60
C LEU A 752 -4.14 -37.26 -28.73
N GLU A 753 -3.72 -37.84 -29.85
CA GLU A 753 -3.85 -39.27 -30.13
C GLU A 753 -2.51 -40.00 -30.11
N GLY A 754 -2.56 -41.30 -29.83
CA GLY A 754 -1.40 -42.20 -29.95
C GLY A 754 -0.39 -42.06 -28.81
N LEU A 755 -0.77 -41.41 -27.71
CA LEU A 755 0.00 -41.36 -26.48
C LEU A 755 -0.43 -42.49 -25.54
N ASP A 756 0.53 -43.10 -24.87
CA ASP A 756 0.27 -44.12 -23.86
C ASP A 756 -0.03 -43.47 -22.51
N ILE A 757 -1.27 -43.64 -22.02
CA ILE A 757 -1.69 -43.17 -20.69
C ILE A 757 -1.64 -44.27 -19.63
N GLY A 758 -1.02 -45.42 -19.94
CA GLY A 758 -0.80 -46.54 -19.03
C GLY A 758 -1.90 -47.62 -19.09
N PRO A 759 -1.72 -48.71 -18.34
CA PRO A 759 -2.64 -49.85 -18.33
C PRO A 759 -4.03 -49.52 -17.77
N CYS A 760 -4.24 -48.33 -17.18
CA CYS A 760 -5.54 -47.87 -16.68
C CYS A 760 -6.68 -48.00 -17.70
N VAL A 761 -6.39 -47.85 -19.00
CA VAL A 761 -7.38 -47.95 -20.10
C VAL A 761 -8.06 -49.32 -20.15
N HIS A 762 -7.36 -50.38 -19.74
CA HIS A 762 -7.87 -51.74 -19.73
C HIS A 762 -8.18 -52.24 -18.32
N LEU A 763 -7.45 -51.76 -17.31
CA LEU A 763 -7.60 -52.21 -15.93
C LEU A 763 -8.79 -51.58 -15.20
N TRP A 764 -9.08 -50.29 -15.40
CA TRP A 764 -10.04 -49.55 -14.56
C TRP A 764 -11.50 -49.89 -14.86
N SER A 765 -11.90 -51.14 -14.62
CA SER A 765 -13.28 -51.58 -14.54
C SER A 765 -13.91 -51.25 -13.18
N PRO A 766 -15.25 -51.24 -13.04
CA PRO A 766 -15.90 -51.07 -11.74
C PRO A 766 -15.38 -52.05 -10.68
N GLU A 767 -15.18 -53.32 -11.06
CA GLU A 767 -14.67 -54.39 -10.19
C GLU A 767 -13.25 -54.08 -9.72
N TYR A 768 -12.35 -53.75 -10.64
CA TYR A 768 -10.96 -53.43 -10.32
C TYR A 768 -10.82 -52.16 -9.48
N LEU A 769 -11.57 -51.11 -9.83
CA LEU A 769 -11.55 -49.86 -9.07
C LEU A 769 -12.06 -50.08 -7.64
N GLU A 770 -13.12 -50.88 -7.46
CA GLU A 770 -13.62 -51.22 -6.12
C GLU A 770 -12.58 -52.00 -5.31
N GLU A 771 -11.93 -52.99 -5.91
CA GLU A 771 -10.89 -53.80 -5.26
C GLU A 771 -9.70 -52.94 -4.82
N MET A 772 -9.18 -52.10 -5.72
CA MET A 772 -7.96 -51.33 -5.48
C MET A 772 -8.17 -50.07 -4.63
N ILE A 773 -9.34 -49.43 -4.71
CA ILE A 773 -9.66 -48.23 -3.91
C ILE A 773 -10.25 -48.62 -2.55
N GLY A 774 -10.89 -49.78 -2.47
CA GLY A 774 -11.60 -50.30 -1.30
C GLY A 774 -13.08 -49.95 -1.32
N SER A 775 -13.95 -50.96 -1.23
CA SER A 775 -15.42 -50.82 -1.27
C SER A 775 -15.96 -49.85 -0.22
N ASP A 776 -15.43 -49.93 1.02
CA ASP A 776 -15.86 -49.09 2.15
C ASP A 776 -15.27 -47.66 2.15
N ARG A 777 -14.36 -47.35 1.21
CA ARG A 777 -13.72 -46.03 1.19
C ARG A 777 -14.78 -44.96 0.95
N SER A 778 -14.89 -44.01 1.86
CA SER A 778 -15.90 -42.98 1.74
C SER A 778 -15.54 -41.92 0.71
N VAL A 779 -16.46 -41.64 -0.22
CA VAL A 779 -16.36 -40.57 -1.22
C VAL A 779 -17.54 -39.62 -1.14
N VAL A 780 -17.34 -38.37 -1.55
CA VAL A 780 -18.39 -37.35 -1.65
C VAL A 780 -18.69 -37.13 -3.12
N VAL A 781 -19.93 -37.38 -3.54
CA VAL A 781 -20.37 -37.32 -4.93
C VAL A 781 -21.49 -36.32 -5.11
N HIS A 782 -21.57 -35.73 -6.29
CA HIS A 782 -22.69 -34.91 -6.72
C HIS A 782 -23.76 -35.88 -7.24
N SER A 783 -24.91 -35.96 -6.58
CA SER A 783 -26.03 -36.80 -6.99
C SER A 783 -27.17 -35.93 -7.50
N CYS A 784 -27.68 -36.23 -8.68
CA CYS A 784 -28.73 -35.46 -9.35
C CYS A 784 -29.87 -36.39 -9.79
N THR A 785 -31.10 -35.87 -9.83
CA THR A 785 -32.27 -36.61 -10.33
C THR A 785 -32.50 -36.37 -11.82
N THR A 786 -31.98 -35.27 -12.37
CA THR A 786 -32.10 -34.88 -13.77
C THR A 786 -30.86 -35.27 -14.59
N ASP A 787 -30.97 -35.25 -15.92
CA ASP A 787 -29.88 -35.61 -16.84
C ASP A 787 -28.78 -34.53 -16.95
N ARG A 788 -28.98 -33.38 -16.29
CA ARG A 788 -28.03 -32.27 -16.24
C ARG A 788 -27.91 -31.74 -14.83
N MET A 789 -26.69 -31.39 -14.41
CA MET A 789 -26.42 -30.66 -13.17
C MET A 789 -26.32 -29.15 -13.44
N THR A 790 -26.90 -28.32 -12.58
CA THR A 790 -26.85 -26.86 -12.62
C THR A 790 -26.33 -26.30 -11.29
N PHE A 791 -25.35 -25.39 -11.34
CA PHE A 791 -24.63 -24.96 -10.14
C PHE A 791 -25.33 -23.83 -9.37
N GLN A 792 -26.07 -22.96 -10.05
CA GLN A 792 -26.79 -21.84 -9.39
C GLN A 792 -28.11 -22.31 -8.77
N GLU A 793 -28.86 -23.18 -9.46
CA GLU A 793 -30.11 -23.78 -8.92
C GLU A 793 -29.82 -24.90 -7.91
N LYS A 794 -28.58 -25.43 -7.93
CA LYS A 794 -28.12 -26.54 -7.09
C LYS A 794 -29.09 -27.72 -7.15
N ASN A 795 -29.42 -28.17 -8.36
CA ASN A 795 -30.30 -29.32 -8.60
C ASN A 795 -29.64 -30.68 -8.27
N PHE A 796 -28.50 -30.67 -7.59
CA PHE A 796 -27.76 -31.83 -7.13
C PHE A 796 -27.41 -31.70 -5.64
N SER A 797 -27.19 -32.83 -4.97
CA SER A 797 -26.79 -32.91 -3.58
C SER A 797 -25.40 -33.52 -3.42
N TYR A 798 -24.64 -33.06 -2.43
CA TYR A 798 -23.39 -33.69 -2.03
C TYR A 798 -23.69 -34.88 -1.12
N ILE A 799 -23.51 -36.10 -1.62
CA ILE A 799 -23.79 -37.33 -0.89
C ILE A 799 -22.47 -38.02 -0.55
N LYS A 800 -22.27 -38.30 0.74
CA LYS A 800 -21.18 -39.13 1.22
C LYS A 800 -21.63 -40.60 1.18
N LYS A 801 -20.99 -41.44 0.37
CA LYS A 801 -21.30 -42.88 0.26
C LYS A 801 -20.02 -43.73 0.11
N PRO A 802 -20.07 -45.04 0.41
CA PRO A 802 -18.97 -45.96 0.13
C PRO A 802 -18.65 -45.99 -1.38
N PHE A 803 -17.38 -46.16 -1.72
CA PHE A 803 -16.91 -46.15 -3.11
C PHE A 803 -17.51 -47.31 -3.91
N GLY A 804 -17.65 -48.50 -3.31
CA GLY A 804 -18.30 -49.65 -3.94
C GLY A 804 -19.76 -49.37 -4.31
N GLU A 805 -20.53 -48.78 -3.40
CA GLU A 805 -21.91 -48.36 -3.69
C GLU A 805 -21.95 -47.34 -4.85
N PHE A 806 -21.05 -46.36 -4.82
CA PHE A 806 -20.97 -45.32 -5.86
C PHE A 806 -20.61 -45.88 -7.24
N ILE A 807 -19.55 -46.68 -7.35
CA ILE A 807 -19.03 -47.12 -8.65
C ILE A 807 -20.02 -48.06 -9.35
N TRP A 808 -20.68 -48.94 -8.59
CA TRP A 808 -21.75 -49.79 -9.11
C TRP A 808 -23.04 -49.05 -9.40
N GLY A 809 -23.38 -48.05 -8.60
CA GLY A 809 -24.51 -47.16 -8.87
C GLY A 809 -24.35 -46.47 -10.23
N VAL A 810 -23.20 -45.85 -10.46
CA VAL A 810 -22.87 -45.20 -11.73
C VAL A 810 -22.85 -46.21 -12.91
N ALA A 811 -22.29 -47.40 -12.72
CA ALA A 811 -22.29 -48.46 -13.74
C ALA A 811 -23.72 -48.92 -14.12
N ARG A 812 -24.68 -48.82 -13.19
CA ARG A 812 -26.11 -49.12 -13.41
C ARG A 812 -26.91 -47.92 -13.93
N GLY A 813 -26.26 -46.78 -14.20
CA GLY A 813 -26.90 -45.57 -14.72
C GLY A 813 -27.34 -44.56 -13.66
N GLU A 814 -26.87 -44.66 -12.42
CA GLU A 814 -27.10 -43.60 -11.42
C GLU A 814 -26.47 -42.29 -11.88
N LYS A 815 -27.25 -41.20 -11.86
CA LYS A 815 -26.84 -39.86 -12.30
C LYS A 815 -25.99 -39.17 -11.23
N CYS A 816 -24.80 -39.71 -11.01
CA CYS A 816 -23.82 -39.18 -10.06
C CYS A 816 -22.52 -38.76 -10.74
N TYR A 817 -21.84 -37.80 -10.11
CA TYR A 817 -20.53 -37.31 -10.52
C TYR A 817 -19.57 -37.17 -9.34
N LEU A 818 -18.40 -37.79 -9.47
CA LEU A 818 -17.28 -37.67 -8.55
C LEU A 818 -16.19 -36.80 -9.19
N ARG A 819 -15.78 -35.77 -8.45
CA ARG A 819 -14.48 -35.09 -8.57
C ARG A 819 -13.75 -35.34 -7.25
N THR A 820 -12.65 -36.09 -7.28
CA THR A 820 -11.95 -36.41 -6.03
C THR A 820 -11.31 -35.17 -5.40
N LEU A 821 -11.17 -35.21 -4.08
CA LEU A 821 -10.51 -34.19 -3.26
C LEU A 821 -9.34 -34.86 -2.51
N SER A 822 -8.41 -34.05 -2.01
CA SER A 822 -7.33 -34.55 -1.14
C SER A 822 -7.91 -35.35 0.02
N ALA A 823 -7.43 -36.58 0.22
CA ALA A 823 -7.86 -37.48 1.28
C ALA A 823 -7.43 -36.98 2.66
N SER A 824 -6.26 -36.33 2.74
CA SER A 824 -5.69 -35.82 3.98
C SER A 824 -6.22 -34.42 4.33
N GLN A 825 -6.33 -33.51 3.35
CA GLN A 825 -6.73 -32.12 3.58
C GLN A 825 -7.62 -31.54 2.46
N PRO A 826 -8.90 -31.97 2.35
CA PRO A 826 -9.81 -31.59 1.25
C PRO A 826 -10.02 -30.08 1.03
N THR A 827 -9.76 -29.25 2.05
CA THR A 827 -9.95 -27.79 2.02
C THR A 827 -8.65 -27.00 2.01
N ARG A 828 -7.49 -27.67 1.99
CA ARG A 828 -6.17 -27.02 2.09
C ARG A 828 -5.19 -27.44 1.01
N GLN A 829 -5.33 -28.65 0.47
CA GLN A 829 -4.41 -29.19 -0.53
C GLN A 829 -5.17 -29.63 -1.78
N PRO A 830 -4.65 -29.33 -2.98
CA PRO A 830 -5.17 -29.90 -4.21
C PRO A 830 -5.06 -31.44 -4.20
N THR A 831 -6.00 -32.11 -4.84
CA THR A 831 -5.99 -33.58 -5.01
C THR A 831 -4.89 -34.01 -5.96
N LYS A 832 -4.20 -35.09 -5.64
CA LYS A 832 -3.20 -35.72 -6.50
C LYS A 832 -3.42 -37.22 -6.51
N LEU A 833 -3.63 -37.79 -7.69
CA LEU A 833 -3.94 -39.22 -7.87
C LEU A 833 -2.93 -40.13 -7.14
N GLY A 834 -1.63 -39.81 -7.23
CA GLY A 834 -0.56 -40.58 -6.58
C GLY A 834 -0.59 -40.58 -5.05
N GLU A 835 -1.02 -39.46 -4.45
CA GLU A 835 -1.09 -39.32 -2.99
C GLU A 835 -2.43 -39.86 -2.46
N ASP A 836 -3.52 -39.56 -3.15
CA ASP A 836 -4.87 -39.85 -2.69
C ASP A 836 -5.35 -41.25 -3.06
N PHE A 837 -4.88 -41.82 -4.17
CA PHE A 837 -5.29 -43.13 -4.67
C PHE A 837 -4.06 -43.99 -5.06
N PRO A 838 -3.15 -44.26 -4.12
CA PRO A 838 -1.89 -44.94 -4.41
C PRO A 838 -2.09 -46.31 -5.06
N GLY A 839 -3.15 -47.04 -4.70
CA GLY A 839 -3.47 -48.36 -5.22
C GLY A 839 -3.76 -48.43 -6.73
N ILE A 840 -4.23 -47.33 -7.33
CA ILE A 840 -4.48 -47.25 -8.79
C ILE A 840 -3.53 -46.29 -9.51
N SER A 841 -2.70 -45.56 -8.76
CA SER A 841 -1.86 -44.50 -9.32
C SER A 841 -0.80 -44.98 -10.30
N GLN A 842 -0.30 -46.21 -10.12
CA GLN A 842 0.72 -46.81 -10.99
C GLN A 842 0.15 -47.23 -12.35
N ASP A 843 -1.18 -47.34 -12.45
CA ASP A 843 -1.84 -47.72 -13.69
C ASP A 843 -1.96 -46.56 -14.68
N PHE A 844 -1.93 -45.32 -14.17
CA PHE A 844 -2.05 -44.11 -14.97
C PHE A 844 -0.68 -43.50 -15.19
N ILE A 845 -0.32 -43.33 -16.46
CA ILE A 845 0.93 -42.70 -16.90
C ILE A 845 0.57 -41.37 -17.54
N LEU A 846 1.13 -40.28 -17.03
CA LEU A 846 1.12 -39.02 -17.76
C LEU A 846 2.18 -39.12 -18.88
N PRO A 847 1.83 -38.98 -20.17
CA PRO A 847 2.78 -39.20 -21.26
C PRO A 847 4.04 -38.32 -21.11
N PRO A 848 5.25 -38.86 -21.26
CA PRO A 848 6.50 -38.11 -21.09
C PRO A 848 6.66 -36.90 -22.02
N LEU A 849 5.92 -36.85 -23.13
CA LEU A 849 5.91 -35.70 -24.05
C LEU A 849 5.22 -34.46 -23.45
N LEU A 850 4.40 -34.63 -22.40
CA LEU A 850 3.70 -33.53 -21.73
C LEU A 850 4.53 -32.91 -20.59
N VAL A 851 5.81 -32.63 -20.86
CA VAL A 851 6.78 -32.12 -19.86
C VAL A 851 6.24 -30.91 -19.07
N PRO A 852 5.65 -29.87 -19.70
CA PRO A 852 5.15 -28.71 -18.97
C PRO A 852 4.02 -29.04 -17.99
N VAL A 853 3.22 -30.07 -18.29
CA VAL A 853 2.13 -30.54 -17.42
C VAL A 853 2.70 -31.18 -16.16
N ALA A 854 3.75 -32.00 -16.31
CA ALA A 854 4.39 -32.68 -15.19
C ALA A 854 5.17 -31.72 -14.28
N GLU A 855 5.94 -30.80 -14.86
CA GLU A 855 6.77 -29.84 -14.12
C GLU A 855 5.96 -28.82 -13.32
N ASN A 856 4.80 -28.40 -13.87
CA ASN A 856 3.98 -27.34 -13.30
C ASN A 856 2.63 -27.85 -12.78
N MET A 857 2.53 -29.14 -12.45
CA MET A 857 1.29 -29.78 -12.02
C MET A 857 0.74 -29.14 -10.74
N HIS A 858 -0.52 -28.72 -10.81
CA HIS A 858 -1.30 -28.22 -9.68
C HIS A 858 -2.12 -29.34 -9.01
N SER A 859 -2.88 -30.12 -9.81
CA SER A 859 -3.74 -31.21 -9.29
C SER A 859 -4.03 -32.28 -10.33
N SER A 860 -4.40 -33.49 -9.89
CA SER A 860 -4.78 -34.61 -10.75
C SER A 860 -6.04 -35.35 -10.26
N PRO A 861 -7.21 -34.69 -10.20
CA PRO A 861 -8.47 -35.33 -9.82
C PRO A 861 -8.84 -36.52 -10.70
N LEU A 862 -9.25 -37.61 -10.04
CA LEU A 862 -10.04 -38.68 -10.64
C LEU A 862 -11.48 -38.18 -10.83
N ARG A 863 -11.98 -38.32 -12.06
CA ARG A 863 -13.34 -37.94 -12.46
C ARG A 863 -14.12 -39.19 -12.87
N VAL A 864 -15.23 -39.46 -12.20
CA VAL A 864 -16.15 -40.57 -12.52
C VAL A 864 -17.56 -40.02 -12.65
N SER A 865 -18.24 -40.29 -13.75
CA SER A 865 -19.62 -39.82 -14.00
C SER A 865 -20.50 -40.95 -14.52
N GLY A 866 -21.77 -40.98 -14.10
CA GLY A 866 -22.84 -41.71 -14.79
C GLY A 866 -23.43 -40.91 -15.96
N PRO A 867 -24.63 -41.26 -16.46
CA PRO A 867 -25.27 -40.60 -17.59
C PRO A 867 -25.84 -39.23 -17.19
N VAL A 868 -24.96 -38.27 -16.89
CA VAL A 868 -25.32 -36.93 -16.43
C VAL A 868 -24.37 -35.89 -17.01
N THR A 869 -24.95 -34.81 -17.55
CA THR A 869 -24.23 -33.66 -18.10
C THR A 869 -23.81 -32.71 -16.99
N LEU A 870 -22.55 -32.26 -17.01
CA LEU A 870 -22.05 -31.26 -16.05
C LEU A 870 -22.51 -29.85 -16.40
N TRP A 871 -22.54 -28.95 -15.41
CA TRP A 871 -22.79 -27.54 -15.68
C TRP A 871 -21.67 -26.96 -16.56
N LEU A 872 -22.00 -25.92 -17.35
CA LEU A 872 -21.01 -25.16 -18.10
C LEU A 872 -20.10 -24.43 -17.11
N HIS A 873 -18.79 -24.56 -17.27
CA HIS A 873 -17.80 -23.87 -16.44
C HIS A 873 -16.55 -23.55 -17.24
N TYR A 874 -15.76 -22.58 -16.81
CA TYR A 874 -14.38 -22.42 -17.27
C TYR A 874 -13.42 -22.72 -16.12
N ASP A 875 -12.22 -23.17 -16.48
CA ASP A 875 -11.12 -23.35 -15.55
C ASP A 875 -10.06 -22.28 -15.80
N VAL A 876 -9.50 -21.72 -14.74
CA VAL A 876 -8.47 -20.67 -14.83
C VAL A 876 -7.12 -21.27 -15.23
N LEU A 877 -6.84 -22.49 -14.77
CA LEU A 877 -5.65 -23.24 -15.14
C LEU A 877 -5.87 -24.01 -16.44
N ALA A 878 -4.81 -24.08 -17.25
CA ALA A 878 -4.73 -25.04 -18.34
C ALA A 878 -4.81 -26.47 -17.79
N ASN A 879 -5.39 -27.38 -18.55
CA ASN A 879 -5.49 -28.77 -18.13
C ASN A 879 -5.50 -29.76 -19.29
N VAL A 880 -5.15 -31.00 -18.97
CA VAL A 880 -5.30 -32.15 -19.87
C VAL A 880 -6.28 -33.15 -19.26
N LEU A 881 -7.29 -33.53 -20.02
CA LEU A 881 -8.30 -34.51 -19.63
C LEU A 881 -8.01 -35.83 -20.34
N CYS A 882 -7.50 -36.81 -19.60
CA CYS A 882 -7.20 -38.15 -20.09
C CYS A 882 -8.42 -39.05 -19.93
N GLN A 883 -9.02 -39.46 -21.05
CA GLN A 883 -10.21 -40.31 -21.07
C GLN A 883 -9.81 -41.78 -20.93
N ILE A 884 -10.27 -42.45 -19.88
CA ILE A 884 -9.80 -43.81 -19.53
C ILE A 884 -10.84 -44.87 -19.87
N ARG A 885 -12.12 -44.64 -19.50
CA ARG A 885 -13.22 -45.58 -19.76
C ARG A 885 -14.48 -44.86 -20.18
N GLY A 886 -15.23 -45.50 -21.08
CA GLY A 886 -16.44 -44.94 -21.68
C GLY A 886 -16.11 -43.81 -22.66
N THR A 887 -17.14 -43.27 -23.30
CA THR A 887 -17.02 -42.14 -24.22
C THR A 887 -17.76 -40.92 -23.68
N LYS A 888 -17.29 -39.73 -24.06
CA LYS A 888 -17.98 -38.47 -23.75
C LYS A 888 -17.76 -37.43 -24.83
N THR A 889 -18.74 -36.54 -24.95
CA THR A 889 -18.62 -35.32 -25.74
C THR A 889 -18.33 -34.17 -24.77
N ILE A 890 -17.24 -33.44 -25.03
CA ILE A 890 -16.95 -32.16 -24.38
C ILE A 890 -17.36 -31.08 -25.36
N ARG A 891 -18.22 -30.15 -24.94
CA ARG A 891 -18.52 -28.93 -25.67
C ARG A 891 -17.71 -27.79 -25.07
N LEU A 892 -16.96 -27.07 -25.90
CA LEU A 892 -16.10 -25.96 -25.49
C LEU A 892 -16.40 -24.69 -26.28
N TYR A 893 -16.05 -23.56 -25.71
CA TYR A 893 -16.18 -22.24 -26.30
C TYR A 893 -14.85 -21.50 -26.17
N PRO A 894 -14.47 -20.68 -27.16
CA PRO A 894 -13.33 -19.79 -27.01
C PRO A 894 -13.62 -18.72 -25.93
N PRO A 895 -12.60 -18.20 -25.23
CA PRO A 895 -12.78 -17.15 -24.22
C PRO A 895 -13.49 -15.89 -24.72
N SER A 896 -13.47 -15.63 -26.05
CA SER A 896 -14.27 -14.60 -26.74
C SER A 896 -15.74 -14.60 -26.34
N ASP A 897 -16.29 -15.80 -26.15
CA ASP A 897 -17.72 -16.01 -26.07
C ASP A 897 -18.26 -15.82 -24.66
N VAL A 898 -17.39 -15.53 -23.68
CA VAL A 898 -17.74 -15.45 -22.25
C VAL A 898 -18.92 -14.51 -21.97
N THR A 899 -19.08 -13.44 -22.75
CA THR A 899 -20.18 -12.48 -22.62
C THR A 899 -21.55 -13.02 -23.05
N TYR A 900 -21.59 -14.13 -23.79
CA TYR A 900 -22.79 -14.77 -24.30
C TYR A 900 -23.20 -16.02 -23.52
N LEU A 901 -22.39 -16.42 -22.54
CA LEU A 901 -22.54 -17.69 -21.81
C LEU A 901 -23.03 -17.49 -20.37
N ASP A 902 -23.53 -16.31 -20.02
CA ASP A 902 -24.18 -15.99 -18.73
C ASP A 902 -23.38 -16.40 -17.47
N PHE A 903 -22.09 -16.07 -17.43
CA PHE A 903 -21.29 -16.24 -16.21
C PHE A 903 -21.57 -15.10 -15.22
N PRO A 904 -21.96 -15.39 -13.96
CA PRO A 904 -22.16 -14.36 -12.96
C PRO A 904 -20.82 -13.72 -12.56
N PRO A 905 -20.80 -12.43 -12.13
CA PRO A 905 -19.55 -11.76 -11.75
C PRO A 905 -18.76 -12.50 -10.66
N GLY A 906 -17.56 -12.97 -11.01
CA GLY A 906 -16.69 -13.77 -10.14
C GLY A 906 -17.19 -15.18 -9.82
N GLY A 907 -18.10 -15.69 -10.64
CA GLY A 907 -18.40 -17.12 -10.72
C GLY A 907 -17.77 -17.73 -11.97
N SER A 908 -17.34 -18.98 -11.84
CA SER A 908 -16.75 -19.76 -12.93
C SER A 908 -17.72 -20.76 -13.58
N SER A 909 -19.00 -20.73 -13.17
CA SER A 909 -20.04 -21.66 -13.62
C SER A 909 -21.25 -20.89 -14.16
N SER A 910 -21.83 -21.40 -15.23
CA SER A 910 -23.05 -20.89 -15.87
C SER A 910 -24.16 -21.94 -15.85
N ASN A 911 -25.40 -21.46 -15.89
CA ASN A 911 -26.61 -22.27 -15.96
C ASN A 911 -27.16 -22.45 -17.38
N ILE A 912 -26.60 -21.74 -18.36
CA ILE A 912 -27.09 -21.80 -19.73
C ILE A 912 -27.04 -23.23 -20.25
N ASP A 913 -28.15 -23.70 -20.81
CA ASP A 913 -28.20 -25.01 -21.44
C ASP A 913 -27.70 -24.91 -22.87
N VAL A 914 -26.39 -25.08 -23.02
CA VAL A 914 -25.73 -25.05 -24.34
C VAL A 914 -26.16 -26.18 -25.28
N PHE A 915 -26.96 -27.15 -24.81
CA PHE A 915 -27.54 -28.20 -25.63
C PHE A 915 -29.01 -27.95 -25.99
N ALA A 916 -29.67 -26.96 -25.37
CA ALA A 916 -31.02 -26.52 -25.75
C ALA A 916 -30.95 -25.40 -26.80
N ALA A 917 -31.80 -25.50 -27.83
CA ALA A 917 -31.69 -24.69 -29.05
C ALA A 917 -32.35 -23.29 -28.98
N GLU A 918 -32.87 -22.86 -27.84
CA GLU A 918 -33.83 -21.74 -27.74
C GLU A 918 -33.26 -20.45 -27.12
N ASP A 919 -31.97 -20.42 -26.74
CA ASP A 919 -31.37 -19.21 -26.17
C ASP A 919 -30.73 -18.33 -27.25
N ALA A 920 -31.36 -17.16 -27.51
CA ALA A 920 -30.90 -16.18 -28.49
C ALA A 920 -29.49 -15.65 -28.20
N ALA A 921 -28.99 -15.74 -26.96
CA ALA A 921 -27.61 -15.34 -26.63
C ALA A 921 -26.57 -16.26 -27.30
N LEU A 922 -26.91 -17.54 -27.52
CA LEU A 922 -26.00 -18.54 -28.09
C LEU A 922 -25.74 -18.35 -29.59
N GLU A 923 -26.54 -17.55 -30.28
CA GLU A 923 -26.39 -17.28 -31.72
C GLU A 923 -25.02 -16.69 -32.08
N LYS A 924 -24.40 -15.95 -31.15
CA LYS A 924 -23.13 -15.26 -31.34
C LYS A 924 -21.92 -16.05 -30.85
N THR A 925 -22.13 -17.29 -30.42
CA THR A 925 -21.08 -18.16 -29.91
C THR A 925 -20.41 -18.96 -31.03
N HIS A 926 -19.26 -19.56 -30.73
CA HIS A 926 -18.43 -20.33 -31.61
C HIS A 926 -18.14 -21.71 -30.97
N PRO A 927 -19.15 -22.59 -30.85
CA PRO A 927 -19.00 -23.84 -30.13
C PRO A 927 -18.05 -24.82 -30.83
N TYR A 928 -17.34 -25.59 -30.03
CA TYR A 928 -16.48 -26.70 -30.44
C TYR A 928 -16.88 -27.98 -29.73
N ASP A 929 -16.91 -29.11 -30.43
CA ASP A 929 -17.17 -30.43 -29.84
C ASP A 929 -15.93 -31.33 -29.96
N ALA A 930 -15.50 -31.91 -28.84
CA ALA A 930 -14.53 -33.00 -28.77
C ALA A 930 -15.21 -34.29 -28.31
N ASN A 931 -15.22 -35.31 -29.18
CA ASN A 931 -15.64 -36.65 -28.82
C ASN A 931 -14.42 -37.45 -28.36
N LEU A 932 -14.41 -37.86 -27.10
CA LEU A 932 -13.30 -38.56 -26.47
C LEU A 932 -13.59 -40.06 -26.33
N SER A 933 -12.66 -40.88 -26.80
CA SER A 933 -12.61 -42.32 -26.62
C SER A 933 -11.56 -42.74 -25.59
N PRO A 934 -11.62 -43.97 -25.04
CA PRO A 934 -10.56 -44.48 -24.16
C PRO A 934 -9.18 -44.35 -24.80
N GLY A 935 -8.24 -43.71 -24.07
CA GLY A 935 -6.88 -43.40 -24.53
C GLY A 935 -6.69 -41.97 -25.07
N ASP A 936 -7.77 -41.24 -25.37
CA ASP A 936 -7.68 -39.85 -25.83
C ASP A 936 -7.27 -38.90 -24.70
N ILE A 937 -6.49 -37.87 -25.05
CA ILE A 937 -6.15 -36.76 -24.15
C ILE A 937 -6.64 -35.46 -24.76
N LEU A 938 -7.57 -34.77 -24.11
CA LEU A 938 -8.00 -33.43 -24.52
C LEU A 938 -7.16 -32.38 -23.80
N PHE A 939 -6.45 -31.54 -24.55
CA PHE A 939 -5.88 -30.31 -24.02
C PHE A 939 -6.96 -29.22 -23.97
N ILE A 940 -7.17 -28.64 -22.79
CA ILE A 940 -8.08 -27.52 -22.54
C ILE A 940 -7.23 -26.31 -22.13
N PRO A 941 -7.14 -25.26 -22.96
CA PRO A 941 -6.41 -24.05 -22.61
C PRO A 941 -7.11 -23.28 -21.49
N PRO A 942 -6.42 -22.35 -20.80
CA PRO A 942 -7.02 -21.59 -19.69
C PRO A 942 -8.19 -20.74 -20.18
N MET A 943 -9.19 -20.57 -19.33
CA MET A 943 -10.39 -19.75 -19.55
C MET A 943 -11.33 -20.22 -20.67
N TRP A 944 -11.16 -21.44 -21.21
CA TRP A 944 -12.11 -22.01 -22.16
C TRP A 944 -13.35 -22.56 -21.43
N PRO A 945 -14.55 -21.96 -21.60
CA PRO A 945 -15.78 -22.51 -21.04
C PRO A 945 -16.10 -23.85 -21.68
N HIS A 946 -16.46 -24.84 -20.87
CA HIS A 946 -16.74 -26.18 -21.33
C HIS A 946 -17.74 -26.94 -20.44
N THR A 947 -18.38 -27.94 -21.03
CA THR A 947 -19.25 -28.90 -20.35
C THR A 947 -19.02 -30.29 -20.94
N ALA A 948 -19.28 -31.32 -20.13
CA ALA A 948 -19.07 -32.71 -20.49
C ALA A 948 -20.38 -33.49 -20.39
N THR A 949 -20.67 -34.26 -21.43
CA THR A 949 -21.82 -35.18 -21.51
C THR A 949 -21.31 -36.59 -21.84
N PRO A 950 -21.39 -37.55 -20.92
CA PRO A 950 -21.10 -38.95 -21.21
C PRO A 950 -22.04 -39.50 -22.28
N THR A 951 -21.50 -40.19 -23.28
CA THR A 951 -22.28 -40.71 -24.42
C THR A 951 -22.52 -42.23 -24.32
N ASP A 952 -21.77 -42.93 -23.46
CA ASP A 952 -21.87 -44.39 -23.25
C ASP A 952 -22.02 -44.72 -21.75
N GLY A 953 -23.01 -44.11 -21.09
CA GLY A 953 -23.33 -44.37 -19.69
C GLY A 953 -22.25 -43.89 -18.70
N MET A 954 -21.45 -44.83 -18.18
CA MET A 954 -20.39 -44.56 -17.20
C MET A 954 -19.11 -44.07 -17.87
N SER A 955 -18.50 -43.03 -17.32
CA SER A 955 -17.23 -42.49 -17.81
C SER A 955 -16.22 -42.28 -16.70
N VAL A 956 -14.97 -42.68 -16.95
CA VAL A 956 -13.83 -42.50 -16.03
C VAL A 956 -12.72 -41.73 -16.76
N ALA A 957 -12.17 -40.73 -16.09
CA ALA A 957 -11.08 -39.91 -16.60
C ALA A 957 -10.18 -39.42 -15.46
N VAL A 958 -8.94 -39.08 -15.79
CA VAL A 958 -8.05 -38.30 -14.92
C VAL A 958 -7.86 -36.95 -15.57
N ASN A 959 -8.06 -35.88 -14.80
CA ASN A 959 -7.88 -34.51 -15.29
C ASN A 959 -6.69 -33.91 -14.58
N VAL A 960 -5.65 -33.51 -15.31
CA VAL A 960 -4.42 -32.94 -14.75
C VAL A 960 -4.37 -31.43 -15.04
N PHE A 961 -4.39 -30.62 -13.98
CA PHE A 961 -4.30 -29.16 -14.03
C PHE A 961 -2.87 -28.72 -13.80
N PHE A 962 -2.43 -27.68 -14.49
CA PHE A 962 -1.06 -27.16 -14.36
C PHE A 962 -1.02 -25.64 -14.59
N HIS A 963 0.00 -25.00 -14.01
CA HIS A 963 0.25 -23.57 -14.22
C HIS A 963 0.94 -23.37 -15.58
N ASN A 964 0.36 -22.53 -16.43
CA ASN A 964 0.89 -22.22 -17.77
C ASN A 964 1.26 -20.73 -17.95
N LEU A 965 1.07 -19.90 -16.91
CA LEU A 965 1.46 -18.50 -16.87
C LEU A 965 2.60 -18.31 -15.86
N ASP A 966 3.63 -17.55 -16.21
CA ASP A 966 4.74 -17.24 -15.29
C ASP A 966 4.34 -16.30 -14.15
N HIS A 967 3.28 -15.51 -14.35
CA HIS A 967 2.79 -14.51 -13.41
C HIS A 967 1.30 -14.21 -13.65
N GLY A 968 0.65 -13.55 -12.68
CA GLY A 968 -0.73 -13.09 -12.79
C GLY A 968 -1.77 -13.90 -12.01
N TYR A 969 -1.42 -15.08 -11.50
CA TYR A 969 -2.27 -15.82 -10.56
C TYR A 969 -2.47 -15.05 -9.25
N ALA A 970 -3.68 -15.15 -8.68
CA ALA A 970 -4.00 -14.46 -7.43
C ALA A 970 -3.32 -15.14 -6.22
N PRO A 971 -2.65 -14.39 -5.31
CA PRO A 971 -1.97 -14.97 -4.17
C PRO A 971 -2.98 -15.46 -3.14
N GLY A 972 -2.67 -16.58 -2.50
CA GLY A 972 -3.51 -17.22 -1.50
C GLY A 972 -3.85 -18.65 -1.89
N LYS A 973 -4.78 -19.27 -1.14
CA LYS A 973 -5.15 -20.67 -1.37
C LYS A 973 -6.07 -20.78 -2.59
N ASP A 974 -5.71 -21.66 -3.52
CA ASP A 974 -6.57 -22.11 -4.60
C ASP A 974 -6.50 -23.64 -4.66
N VAL A 975 -7.41 -24.31 -3.95
CA VAL A 975 -7.40 -25.78 -3.83
C VAL A 975 -7.92 -26.45 -5.10
N TYR A 976 -8.78 -25.74 -5.85
CA TYR A 976 -9.49 -26.29 -7.00
C TYR A 976 -8.86 -25.90 -8.34
N GLY A 977 -8.01 -24.87 -8.37
CA GLY A 977 -7.42 -24.34 -9.61
C GLY A 977 -8.38 -23.40 -10.37
N ASN A 978 -9.38 -22.84 -9.68
CA ASN A 978 -10.48 -22.09 -10.30
C ASN A 978 -10.55 -20.65 -9.77
N ARG A 979 -9.51 -20.17 -9.08
CA ARG A 979 -9.48 -18.78 -8.62
C ARG A 979 -9.04 -17.88 -9.77
N ASP A 980 -9.85 -16.87 -10.06
CA ASP A 980 -9.57 -15.90 -11.12
C ASP A 980 -8.20 -15.23 -10.98
N LEU A 981 -7.66 -14.81 -12.12
CA LEU A 981 -6.39 -14.08 -12.18
C LEU A 981 -6.46 -12.79 -11.34
N GLN A 982 -5.32 -12.42 -10.76
CA GLN A 982 -5.19 -11.30 -9.85
C GLN A 982 -5.72 -9.98 -10.45
N ALA A 983 -5.52 -9.79 -11.75
CA ALA A 983 -5.98 -8.61 -12.47
C ALA A 983 -7.51 -8.51 -12.47
N TYR A 984 -8.24 -9.60 -12.72
CA TYR A 984 -9.69 -9.61 -12.70
C TYR A 984 -10.24 -9.40 -11.26
N GLU A 985 -9.62 -10.03 -10.27
CA GLU A 985 -9.97 -9.85 -8.85
C GLU A 985 -9.75 -8.42 -8.34
N ASN A 986 -8.73 -7.72 -8.86
CA ASN A 986 -8.54 -6.29 -8.64
C ASN A 986 -9.62 -5.49 -9.39
N GLY A 987 -9.85 -5.79 -10.67
CA GLY A 987 -10.83 -5.14 -11.53
C GLY A 987 -12.23 -5.16 -10.94
N ARG A 988 -12.70 -6.29 -10.39
CA ARG A 988 -14.01 -6.38 -9.72
C ARG A 988 -14.15 -5.41 -8.54
N ARG A 989 -13.10 -5.27 -7.74
CA ARG A 989 -13.06 -4.31 -6.62
C ARG A 989 -13.04 -2.86 -7.12
N ASP A 990 -12.44 -2.62 -8.27
CA ASP A 990 -12.42 -1.29 -8.88
C ASP A 990 -13.76 -0.95 -9.53
N VAL A 991 -14.46 -1.91 -10.16
CA VAL A 991 -15.85 -1.73 -10.65
C VAL A 991 -16.78 -1.33 -9.51
N GLU A 992 -16.69 -2.01 -8.36
CA GLU A 992 -17.48 -1.65 -7.18
C GLU A 992 -17.15 -0.23 -6.67
N ARG A 993 -15.86 0.14 -6.66
CA ARG A 993 -15.42 1.49 -6.27
C ARG A 993 -15.91 2.56 -7.23
N ILE A 994 -15.91 2.27 -8.53
CA ILE A 994 -16.45 3.16 -9.58
C ILE A 994 -17.95 3.33 -9.33
N PHE A 995 -18.71 2.25 -9.21
CA PHE A 995 -20.14 2.31 -8.92
C PHE A 995 -20.46 3.14 -7.66
N MET A 996 -19.75 2.88 -6.56
CA MET A 996 -19.89 3.63 -5.31
C MET A 996 -19.55 5.13 -5.44
N SER A 997 -18.70 5.51 -6.39
CA SER A 997 -18.35 6.92 -6.63
C SER A 997 -19.46 7.74 -7.30
N PHE A 998 -20.43 7.08 -7.94
CA PHE A 998 -21.61 7.71 -8.52
C PHE A 998 -22.84 7.64 -7.61
N GLN A 999 -22.73 7.02 -6.41
CA GLN A 999 -23.81 7.05 -5.42
C GLN A 999 -24.02 8.47 -4.88
N GLY A 1000 -25.27 8.93 -4.89
CA GLY A 1000 -25.66 10.29 -4.49
C GLY A 1000 -25.93 11.24 -5.66
N LEU A 1001 -25.64 10.84 -6.90
CA LEU A 1001 -26.13 11.53 -8.09
C LEU A 1001 -27.58 11.11 -8.40
N PRO A 1002 -28.34 11.93 -9.16
CA PRO A 1002 -29.57 11.47 -9.79
C PRO A 1002 -29.35 10.16 -10.56
N VAL A 1003 -30.31 9.24 -10.44
CA VAL A 1003 -30.16 7.85 -10.91
C VAL A 1003 -29.86 7.78 -12.42
N ASP A 1004 -30.50 8.65 -13.20
CA ASP A 1004 -30.29 8.81 -14.64
C ASP A 1004 -28.88 9.31 -14.98
N VAL A 1005 -28.35 10.28 -14.22
CA VAL A 1005 -27.00 10.82 -14.40
C VAL A 1005 -25.93 9.81 -14.02
N GLY A 1006 -26.08 9.14 -12.87
CA GLY A 1006 -25.16 8.09 -12.43
C GLY A 1006 -25.13 6.94 -13.43
N ARG A 1007 -26.31 6.49 -13.89
CA ARG A 1007 -26.44 5.48 -14.93
C ARG A 1007 -25.76 5.89 -16.23
N PHE A 1008 -26.01 7.11 -16.73
CA PHE A 1008 -25.42 7.61 -17.97
C PHE A 1008 -23.88 7.52 -17.97
N TYR A 1009 -23.24 7.97 -16.89
CA TYR A 1009 -21.77 7.93 -16.80
C TYR A 1009 -21.23 6.52 -16.61
N LEU A 1010 -21.93 5.66 -15.86
CA LEU A 1010 -21.55 4.25 -15.73
C LEU A 1010 -21.65 3.50 -17.06
N GLU A 1011 -22.70 3.76 -17.86
CA GLU A 1011 -22.84 3.20 -19.20
C GLU A 1011 -21.73 3.70 -20.15
N ARG A 1012 -21.33 4.96 -20.04
CA ARG A 1012 -20.17 5.48 -20.79
C ARG A 1012 -18.86 4.80 -20.40
N LEU A 1013 -18.60 4.62 -19.11
CA LEU A 1013 -17.39 3.93 -18.64
C LEU A 1013 -17.38 2.46 -19.05
N ALA A 1014 -18.55 1.80 -19.04
CA ALA A 1014 -18.69 0.43 -19.55
C ALA A 1014 -18.34 0.35 -21.04
N ALA A 1015 -18.84 1.29 -21.85
CA ALA A 1015 -18.53 1.34 -23.29
C ALA A 1015 -17.04 1.60 -23.57
N GLU A 1016 -16.37 2.46 -22.78
CA GLU A 1016 -14.93 2.68 -22.88
C GLU A 1016 -14.13 1.42 -22.53
N LEU A 1017 -14.53 0.70 -21.48
CA LEU A 1017 -13.90 -0.56 -21.09
C LEU A 1017 -14.12 -1.65 -22.14
N GLU A 1018 -15.32 -1.73 -22.72
CA GLU A 1018 -15.63 -2.66 -23.82
C GLU A 1018 -14.78 -2.35 -25.06
N ALA A 1019 -14.64 -1.08 -25.43
CA ALA A 1019 -13.79 -0.67 -26.55
C ALA A 1019 -12.31 -1.05 -26.32
N LYS A 1020 -11.81 -0.90 -25.09
CA LYS A 1020 -10.46 -1.36 -24.71
C LYS A 1020 -10.35 -2.88 -24.71
N ALA A 1021 -11.37 -3.61 -24.24
CA ALA A 1021 -11.37 -5.07 -24.27
C ALA A 1021 -11.25 -5.60 -25.72
N LYS A 1022 -11.97 -4.98 -26.67
CA LYS A 1022 -11.85 -5.31 -28.11
C LYS A 1022 -10.45 -5.07 -28.69
N SER A 1023 -9.62 -4.24 -28.06
CA SER A 1023 -8.23 -4.00 -28.50
C SER A 1023 -7.25 -5.13 -28.12
N PHE A 1024 -7.63 -6.05 -27.23
CA PHE A 1024 -6.82 -7.21 -26.88
C PHE A 1024 -6.78 -8.30 -27.97
N GLY A 1025 -7.56 -8.13 -29.06
CA GLY A 1025 -7.51 -8.96 -30.26
C GLY A 1025 -8.25 -10.30 -30.13
N ILE A 1026 -9.18 -10.53 -31.06
CA ILE A 1026 -9.59 -11.86 -31.53
C ILE A 1026 -9.67 -11.77 -33.05
#